data_AF-A0AAV6G2I0-F1
#
_entry.id   AF-A0AAV6G2I0-F1
#
_cell.length_a   1.000
_cell.length_b   1.000
_cell.length_c   1.000
_cell.angle_alpha   90.00
_cell.angle_beta   90.00
_cell.angle_gamma   90.00
#
_symmetry.space_group_name_H-M   'P 1'
#
loop_
_entity.id
_entity.type
_entity.pdbx_description
1 polymer ?
#
loop_
_entity_poly.entity_id
_entity_poly.type
_entity_poly.pdbx_seq_one_letter_code
_entity_poly.pdbx_strand_id
1 'polypeptide(L)'
;MSLFSVLLLCFTVLHTTFTQDYYDYGPTECKTSESITGGTVEYSDGGNEFSVLTYKCSSGFVPYPVTTRSCTDGEWSIMTSITGTPVDRAECKKLEQDSEEGSMEEERNCSLSETISKGQVSYSKGGMKGSVLTYTCPDSYAPYPVSQRVCGPGGKWTPMRQPSGRPVSRATCKEMLCPAQMQLDNGDITPRQQWFKIGENQTFSCNSGYNLGGSAVRTCTPWGGWTGETPICDDQADDCANPGVPPGAQRSGNRFRIGDKVQFRCDLKLDLLGSAERVCLESREWSGAPARCQAWYGFDSPNTVAQAMGGSLSSIMDYSSPEFKKKAKSYGRILQVNKGRLNVFILMDNSGSIRQEYFQEARRAVASLIRKLDSYEVTLRFHIVSFATTARVIVNINSFDSDQASQVLSKLEKFKYESHGNKKGTNIQSALKSVYDELSLLKTRNVGFNETANVILITTDGQSNTGGSTKAVLLQIRDLFGYTSLTDHTNENLLDVYVFGVGQDVNKKELNDLASKKRGEEHVFLLQDYKQLGKVFNKMISDRAVTMCGVAREEEEGKKNSAETRPWHVHVKWDGKVCQGSLLSPLWVLTAAHCLTKPTVSGGNTIADAKDVEVTTGTNEILKSANFTIHPQYNVRGLQTKNVKEFYDYDIALIKMEKNISASYQTRPICLPCTVPASRALKMVNSTCAQHKKTLLDLSETQAHFMSKKHDGMKRMQTHIQLGDERRPECLEVVKGTFSKDTNASVTDVVTDRFMCTGGSKAHTDDLSCQGDSGGALFLRKRMRYFQVGVLSWGTIDVCKNNVGKNPLNARDFHISLFSLMPWLRKHLHQDLAFLPPGN
;
A
#
# COMPACT_ATOMS: atom_id res chain seq x y z
N MET A 1 41.08 -24.67 -25.32
CA MET A 1 41.82 -25.88 -25.71
C MET A 1 43.20 -25.74 -25.10
N SER A 2 43.78 -26.67 -24.38
CA SER A 2 43.42 -28.04 -23.99
C SER A 2 44.40 -28.34 -22.85
N LEU A 3 43.92 -28.77 -21.68
CA LEU A 3 43.98 -30.17 -21.22
C LEU A 3 45.38 -30.81 -21.17
N PHE A 4 45.50 -31.68 -20.15
CA PHE A 4 46.50 -32.74 -19.95
C PHE A 4 47.79 -32.34 -19.24
N SER A 5 47.76 -32.41 -17.91
CA SER A 5 48.77 -33.14 -17.10
C SER A 5 48.40 -33.18 -15.62
N VAL A 6 47.27 -33.81 -15.25
CA VAL A 6 47.08 -34.48 -13.94
C VAL A 6 46.10 -35.64 -14.12
N LEU A 7 46.48 -36.63 -14.93
CA LEU A 7 45.85 -37.94 -15.00
C LEU A 7 46.97 -38.98 -15.08
N LEU A 8 46.82 -40.08 -14.34
CA LEU A 8 47.75 -41.20 -14.15
C LEU A 8 48.83 -41.03 -13.08
N LEU A 9 48.44 -41.29 -11.83
CA LEU A 9 49.21 -42.15 -10.92
C LEU A 9 48.24 -42.67 -9.84
N CYS A 10 47.60 -43.81 -10.13
CA CYS A 10 47.22 -44.89 -9.19
C CYS A 10 46.14 -45.78 -9.83
N PHE A 11 46.58 -46.75 -10.63
CA PHE A 11 45.82 -47.94 -10.98
C PHE A 11 46.70 -49.18 -10.71
N THR A 12 46.05 -50.26 -10.25
CA THR A 12 46.53 -51.63 -9.94
C THR A 12 46.91 -51.89 -8.46
N VAL A 13 46.04 -52.40 -7.57
CA VAL A 13 45.24 -53.67 -7.47
C VAL A 13 45.92 -54.67 -6.51
N LEU A 14 45.35 -54.89 -5.31
CA LEU A 14 44.79 -56.19 -4.82
C LEU A 14 44.39 -56.20 -3.32
N HIS A 15 43.11 -56.54 -3.11
CA HIS A 15 42.39 -57.21 -2.00
C HIS A 15 42.88 -57.14 -0.54
N THR A 16 42.01 -56.68 0.38
CA THR A 16 41.10 -57.57 1.18
C THR A 16 40.15 -56.78 2.10
N THR A 17 38.85 -57.05 1.91
CA THR A 17 37.72 -57.07 2.87
C THR A 17 37.66 -56.08 4.05
N PHE A 18 36.83 -55.04 3.90
CA PHE A 18 35.96 -54.58 4.97
C PHE A 18 34.53 -54.53 4.42
N THR A 19 33.69 -55.41 4.94
CA THR A 19 32.26 -55.54 4.66
C THR A 19 31.53 -54.32 5.18
N GLN A 20 30.98 -53.52 4.28
CA GLN A 20 29.98 -52.51 4.61
C GLN A 20 28.71 -52.97 3.91
N ASP A 21 27.80 -53.54 4.70
CA ASP A 21 26.51 -54.05 4.25
C ASP A 21 25.74 -52.91 3.56
N TYR A 22 25.79 -52.92 2.23
CA TYR A 22 24.93 -52.13 1.38
C TYR A 22 23.57 -52.83 1.38
N TYR A 23 22.63 -52.35 2.20
CA TYR A 23 21.25 -52.81 2.11
C TYR A 23 20.72 -52.49 0.71
N ASP A 24 20.57 -53.53 -0.09
CA ASP A 24 19.90 -53.56 -1.37
C ASP A 24 18.41 -53.25 -1.16
N TYR A 25 18.06 -51.96 -1.09
CA TYR A 25 16.68 -51.53 -1.28
C TYR A 25 16.38 -51.57 -2.78
N GLY A 26 16.14 -52.77 -3.29
CA GLY A 26 15.34 -52.92 -4.51
C GLY A 26 13.99 -52.20 -4.31
N PRO A 27 13.38 -51.67 -5.38
CA PRO A 27 12.10 -50.98 -5.27
C PRO A 27 11.09 -51.89 -4.57
N THR A 28 10.57 -51.46 -3.42
CA THR A 28 9.56 -52.20 -2.67
C THR A 28 8.22 -52.04 -3.38
N GLU A 29 7.90 -53.00 -4.25
CA GLU A 29 6.64 -53.05 -4.99
C GLU A 29 5.50 -53.57 -4.10
N CYS A 30 4.36 -52.89 -4.12
CA CYS A 30 3.13 -53.36 -3.51
C CYS A 30 2.50 -54.49 -4.34
N LYS A 31 1.97 -55.52 -3.65
CA LYS A 31 1.32 -56.66 -4.32
C LYS A 31 0.15 -56.22 -5.20
N THR A 32 0.09 -56.73 -6.43
CA THR A 32 -0.97 -56.46 -7.43
C THR A 32 -2.14 -57.46 -7.37
N SER A 33 -2.32 -58.16 -6.26
CA SER A 33 -3.40 -59.14 -6.05
C SER A 33 -4.65 -58.56 -5.41
N GLU A 34 -4.78 -57.24 -5.31
CA GLU A 34 -5.94 -56.58 -4.71
C GLU A 34 -7.20 -56.82 -5.55
N SER A 35 -8.34 -56.89 -4.88
CA SER A 35 -9.63 -57.17 -5.52
C SER A 35 -10.73 -56.38 -4.84
N ILE A 36 -11.80 -56.10 -5.59
CA ILE A 36 -13.02 -55.48 -5.08
C ILE A 36 -14.21 -56.40 -5.37
N THR A 37 -15.05 -56.64 -4.37
CA THR A 37 -16.27 -57.43 -4.54
C THR A 37 -17.25 -56.67 -5.44
N GLY A 38 -17.56 -57.20 -6.63
CA GLY A 38 -18.51 -56.58 -7.57
C GLY A 38 -17.93 -55.54 -8.53
N GLY A 39 -16.60 -55.46 -8.67
CA GLY A 39 -15.91 -54.51 -9.56
C GLY A 39 -14.57 -55.02 -10.09
N THR A 40 -13.77 -54.12 -10.66
CA THR A 40 -12.41 -54.38 -11.14
C THR A 40 -11.40 -53.40 -10.51
N VAL A 41 -10.12 -53.75 -10.54
CA VAL A 41 -9.01 -52.90 -10.07
C VAL A 41 -8.10 -52.53 -11.24
N GLU A 42 -7.56 -51.31 -11.22
CA GLU A 42 -6.53 -50.85 -12.14
C GLU A 42 -5.37 -50.23 -11.37
N TYR A 43 -4.14 -50.48 -11.84
CA TYR A 43 -2.91 -49.95 -11.25
C TYR A 43 -2.29 -48.95 -12.22
N SER A 44 -1.94 -47.75 -11.74
CA SER A 44 -1.33 -46.72 -12.58
C SER A 44 0.07 -47.11 -13.06
N ASP A 45 0.83 -47.85 -12.23
CA ASP A 45 2.20 -48.26 -12.56
C ASP A 45 2.55 -49.63 -11.92
N GLY A 46 1.69 -50.63 -12.13
CA GLY A 46 2.01 -52.04 -11.85
C GLY A 46 2.32 -52.42 -10.40
N GLY A 47 2.13 -51.53 -9.42
CA GLY A 47 2.47 -51.77 -8.00
C GLY A 47 3.80 -51.15 -7.53
N ASN A 48 4.51 -50.39 -8.37
CA ASN A 48 5.72 -49.66 -7.98
C ASN A 48 5.46 -48.63 -6.86
N GLU A 49 6.52 -48.13 -6.22
CA GLU A 49 6.45 -47.05 -5.25
C GLU A 49 5.69 -45.83 -5.83
N PHE A 50 4.74 -45.27 -5.08
CA PHE A 50 3.79 -44.23 -5.51
C PHE A 50 2.76 -44.65 -6.58
N SER A 51 2.71 -45.92 -6.99
CA SER A 51 1.62 -46.43 -7.83
C SER A 51 0.28 -46.22 -7.12
N VAL A 52 -0.74 -45.88 -7.90
CA VAL A 52 -2.11 -45.69 -7.43
C VAL A 52 -2.96 -46.86 -7.92
N LEU A 53 -3.56 -47.58 -6.96
CA LEU A 53 -4.62 -48.53 -7.22
C LEU A 53 -5.95 -47.77 -7.30
N THR A 54 -6.73 -48.02 -8.35
CA THR A 54 -8.07 -47.46 -8.53
C THR A 54 -9.10 -48.59 -8.60
N TYR A 55 -10.13 -48.51 -7.76
CA TYR A 55 -11.27 -49.43 -7.79
C TYR A 55 -12.33 -48.92 -8.78
N LYS A 56 -12.86 -49.80 -9.63
CA LYS A 56 -13.93 -49.51 -10.58
C LYS A 56 -15.11 -50.44 -10.35
N CYS A 57 -16.32 -49.88 -10.36
CA CYS A 57 -17.56 -50.64 -10.24
C CYS A 57 -18.40 -50.52 -11.51
N SER A 58 -19.35 -51.44 -11.69
CA SER A 58 -20.35 -51.35 -12.75
C SER A 58 -21.26 -50.12 -12.56
N SER A 59 -21.88 -49.65 -13.64
CA SER A 59 -22.73 -48.45 -13.63
C SER A 59 -23.83 -48.55 -12.56
N GLY A 60 -23.91 -47.54 -11.68
CA GLY A 60 -24.86 -47.50 -10.56
C GLY A 60 -24.30 -48.01 -9.22
N PHE A 61 -23.02 -48.37 -9.16
CA PHE A 61 -22.32 -48.80 -7.93
C PHE A 61 -21.03 -47.98 -7.75
N VAL A 62 -20.61 -47.73 -6.51
CA VAL A 62 -19.36 -47.01 -6.18
C VAL A 62 -18.47 -47.83 -5.22
N PRO A 63 -17.13 -47.74 -5.34
CA PRO A 63 -16.22 -48.41 -4.40
C PRO A 63 -16.35 -47.87 -2.98
N TYR A 64 -16.42 -48.77 -1.99
CA TYR A 64 -16.42 -48.45 -0.56
C TYR A 64 -15.32 -49.26 0.17
N PRO A 65 -14.58 -48.69 1.14
CA PRO A 65 -14.71 -47.33 1.70
C PRO A 65 -13.89 -46.26 0.97
N VAL A 66 -13.00 -46.64 0.06
CA VAL A 66 -12.13 -45.72 -0.69
C VAL A 66 -12.19 -46.02 -2.19
N THR A 67 -11.97 -45.01 -3.02
CA THR A 67 -11.94 -45.15 -4.47
C THR A 67 -10.54 -45.43 -5.01
N THR A 68 -9.50 -45.03 -4.27
CA THR A 68 -8.10 -45.27 -4.62
C THR A 68 -7.24 -45.56 -3.39
N ARG A 69 -6.10 -46.24 -3.59
CA ARG A 69 -5.04 -46.47 -2.59
C ARG A 69 -3.69 -46.13 -3.22
N SER A 70 -2.73 -45.68 -2.43
CA SER A 70 -1.36 -45.37 -2.90
C SER A 70 -0.35 -46.33 -2.27
N CYS A 71 0.63 -46.78 -3.06
CA CYS A 71 1.71 -47.64 -2.61
C CYS A 71 2.82 -46.80 -1.97
N THR A 72 3.20 -47.08 -0.72
CA THR A 72 4.35 -46.46 -0.03
C THR A 72 5.06 -47.55 0.76
N ASP A 73 6.39 -47.66 0.66
CA ASP A 73 7.21 -48.66 1.38
C ASP A 73 6.72 -50.12 1.22
N GLY A 74 6.23 -50.50 0.03
CA GLY A 74 5.78 -51.87 -0.28
C GLY A 74 4.40 -52.25 0.28
N GLU A 75 3.70 -51.34 0.95
CA GLU A 75 2.31 -51.54 1.40
C GLU A 75 1.33 -50.51 0.83
N TRP A 76 0.11 -50.97 0.56
CA TRP A 76 -0.99 -50.11 0.13
C TRP A 76 -1.61 -49.38 1.33
N SER A 77 -1.83 -48.07 1.22
CA SER A 77 -2.48 -47.23 2.25
C SER A 77 -3.73 -47.87 2.86
N ILE A 78 -3.86 -47.89 4.19
CA ILE A 78 -4.94 -48.59 4.92
C ILE A 78 -6.33 -48.07 4.54
N MET A 79 -7.29 -48.98 4.35
CA MET A 79 -8.70 -48.64 4.14
C MET A 79 -9.41 -48.46 5.49
N THR A 80 -9.94 -47.27 5.75
CA THR A 80 -10.73 -46.99 6.96
C THR A 80 -12.19 -46.70 6.60
N SER A 81 -13.13 -47.28 7.35
CA SER A 81 -14.55 -46.97 7.23
C SER A 81 -14.86 -45.53 7.66
N ILE A 82 -16.09 -45.08 7.43
CA ILE A 82 -16.58 -43.76 7.86
C ILE A 82 -16.51 -43.60 9.40
N THR A 83 -16.54 -44.70 10.15
CA THR A 83 -16.42 -44.71 11.62
C THR A 83 -14.98 -44.90 12.12
N GLY A 84 -13.99 -44.92 11.22
CA GLY A 84 -12.57 -45.02 11.55
C GLY A 84 -12.08 -46.44 11.86
N THR A 85 -12.88 -47.47 11.56
CA THR A 85 -12.46 -48.87 11.72
C THR A 85 -11.69 -49.34 10.48
N PRO A 86 -10.57 -50.06 10.62
CA PRO A 86 -9.89 -50.70 9.48
C PRO A 86 -10.82 -51.68 8.77
N VAL A 87 -10.79 -51.68 7.44
CA VAL A 87 -11.59 -52.56 6.58
C VAL A 87 -10.64 -53.37 5.70
N ASP A 88 -10.79 -54.69 5.71
CA ASP A 88 -9.82 -55.57 5.03
C ASP A 88 -10.07 -55.74 3.53
N ARG A 89 -11.26 -55.40 3.01
CA ARG A 89 -11.62 -55.54 1.59
C ARG A 89 -12.55 -54.43 1.10
N ALA A 90 -12.32 -53.97 -0.13
CA ALA A 90 -13.22 -53.06 -0.82
C ALA A 90 -14.41 -53.81 -1.45
N GLU A 91 -15.57 -53.17 -1.52
CA GLU A 91 -16.75 -53.70 -2.21
C GLU A 91 -17.49 -52.61 -3.00
N CYS A 92 -18.13 -53.00 -4.10
CA CYS A 92 -18.99 -52.14 -4.89
C CYS A 92 -20.37 -52.09 -4.23
N LYS A 93 -20.68 -50.95 -3.60
CA LYS A 93 -22.01 -50.69 -3.03
C LYS A 93 -22.88 -50.01 -4.06
N LYS A 94 -24.15 -50.41 -4.12
CA LYS A 94 -25.14 -49.73 -4.95
C LYS A 94 -25.17 -48.28 -4.52
N LEU A 95 -25.19 -47.35 -5.48
CA LEU A 95 -25.66 -46.01 -5.20
C LEU A 95 -27.08 -46.19 -4.70
N GLU A 96 -27.26 -46.19 -3.38
CA GLU A 96 -28.54 -45.86 -2.81
C GLU A 96 -28.88 -44.51 -3.43
N GLN A 97 -29.81 -44.53 -4.39
CA GLN A 97 -30.74 -43.42 -4.46
C GLN A 97 -31.27 -43.36 -3.04
N ASP A 98 -30.82 -42.36 -2.30
CA ASP A 98 -31.65 -41.78 -1.26
C ASP A 98 -32.95 -41.38 -1.96
N SER A 99 -33.86 -42.34 -2.11
CA SER A 99 -35.26 -42.07 -1.91
C SER A 99 -35.32 -41.34 -0.59
N GLU A 100 -35.74 -40.08 -0.66
CA GLU A 100 -36.16 -39.27 0.46
C GLU A 100 -37.22 -40.04 1.26
N GLU A 101 -36.77 -40.95 2.11
CA GLU A 101 -37.45 -41.41 3.31
C GLU A 101 -36.38 -41.69 4.39
N GLY A 102 -35.27 -40.94 4.32
CA GLY A 102 -34.58 -40.54 5.54
C GLY A 102 -35.51 -39.61 6.28
N SER A 103 -35.80 -39.93 7.55
CA SER A 103 -36.36 -38.96 8.49
C SER A 103 -35.72 -37.61 8.22
N MET A 104 -36.52 -36.58 7.92
CA MET A 104 -36.02 -35.22 7.83
C MET A 104 -35.22 -34.95 9.10
N GLU A 105 -33.89 -35.06 9.06
CA GLU A 105 -33.08 -34.24 9.94
C GLU A 105 -33.36 -32.84 9.41
N GLU A 106 -34.40 -32.22 9.95
CA GLU A 106 -34.75 -30.83 9.72
C GLU A 106 -33.44 -30.05 9.60
N GLU A 107 -33.26 -29.24 8.56
CA GLU A 107 -32.18 -28.26 8.54
C GLU A 107 -32.35 -27.38 9.79
N ARG A 108 -31.70 -27.78 10.88
CA ARG A 108 -31.88 -27.14 12.17
C ARG A 108 -31.15 -25.82 12.08
N ASN A 109 -31.92 -24.75 12.18
CA ASN A 109 -31.34 -23.43 12.32
C ASN A 109 -30.59 -23.36 13.65
N CYS A 110 -29.39 -22.77 13.63
CA CYS A 110 -28.69 -22.42 14.84
C CYS A 110 -29.50 -21.42 15.66
N SER A 111 -29.41 -21.53 16.98
CA SER A 111 -30.17 -20.67 17.89
C SER A 111 -29.85 -19.18 17.69
N LEU A 112 -30.87 -18.33 17.75
CA LEU A 112 -30.76 -16.87 17.78
C LEU A 112 -30.69 -16.30 19.21
N SER A 113 -30.69 -17.16 20.24
CA SER A 113 -30.62 -16.77 21.66
C SER A 113 -29.21 -16.54 22.18
N GLU A 114 -28.19 -16.57 21.30
CA GLU A 114 -26.81 -16.32 21.70
C GLU A 114 -26.65 -14.89 22.22
N THR A 115 -25.88 -14.74 23.30
CA THR A 115 -25.64 -13.45 23.95
C THR A 115 -24.15 -13.28 24.22
N ILE A 116 -23.74 -12.01 24.31
CA ILE A 116 -22.42 -11.62 24.81
C ILE A 116 -22.60 -10.68 25.99
N SER A 117 -21.91 -10.96 27.09
CA SER A 117 -21.94 -10.07 28.25
C SER A 117 -21.33 -8.71 27.88
N LYS A 118 -22.09 -7.63 28.13
CA LYS A 118 -21.74 -6.23 27.85
C LYS A 118 -21.61 -5.87 26.35
N GLY A 119 -22.26 -6.62 25.46
CA GLY A 119 -22.24 -6.34 24.03
C GLY A 119 -23.53 -6.74 23.32
N GLN A 120 -23.48 -6.75 22.00
CA GLN A 120 -24.60 -7.11 21.12
C GLN A 120 -24.20 -8.24 20.18
N VAL A 121 -25.22 -8.94 19.67
CA VAL A 121 -25.05 -10.04 18.72
C VAL A 121 -25.84 -9.72 17.46
N SER A 122 -25.22 -9.90 16.30
CA SER A 122 -25.88 -9.78 15.00
C SER A 122 -25.69 -11.05 14.18
N TYR A 123 -26.61 -11.29 13.24
CA TYR A 123 -26.65 -12.51 12.44
C TYR A 123 -26.75 -12.15 10.96
N SER A 124 -25.89 -12.71 10.12
CA SER A 124 -25.89 -12.39 8.69
C SER A 124 -27.09 -12.98 7.95
N LYS A 125 -27.51 -14.21 8.30
CA LYS A 125 -28.65 -14.93 7.70
C LYS A 125 -29.52 -15.57 8.79
N GLY A 126 -29.65 -14.89 9.93
CA GLY A 126 -30.33 -15.45 11.10
C GLY A 126 -29.65 -16.73 11.61
N GLY A 127 -30.41 -17.81 11.75
CA GLY A 127 -29.91 -19.11 12.20
C GLY A 127 -29.62 -20.10 11.07
N MET A 128 -29.78 -19.72 9.81
CA MET A 128 -29.66 -20.64 8.67
C MET A 128 -28.25 -21.23 8.55
N LYS A 129 -28.14 -22.39 7.88
CA LYS A 129 -26.85 -23.00 7.54
C LYS A 129 -25.91 -21.99 6.89
N GLY A 130 -24.69 -21.89 7.41
CA GLY A 130 -23.69 -20.92 6.95
C GLY A 130 -23.98 -19.46 7.35
N SER A 131 -24.99 -19.19 8.18
CA SER A 131 -25.13 -17.90 8.86
C SER A 131 -23.92 -17.64 9.74
N VAL A 132 -23.55 -16.36 9.88
CA VAL A 132 -22.46 -15.90 10.71
C VAL A 132 -23.04 -15.04 11.83
N LEU A 133 -22.81 -15.48 13.06
CA LEU A 133 -23.02 -14.69 14.26
C LEU A 133 -21.80 -13.78 14.45
N THR A 134 -22.03 -12.50 14.71
CA THR A 134 -20.98 -11.51 15.01
C THR A 134 -21.23 -10.88 16.38
N TYR A 135 -20.19 -10.89 17.22
CA TYR A 135 -20.20 -10.21 18.50
C TYR A 135 -19.70 -8.78 18.35
N THR A 136 -20.49 -7.82 18.80
CA THR A 136 -20.15 -6.39 18.81
C THR A 136 -19.99 -5.92 20.25
N CYS A 137 -18.84 -5.32 20.55
CA CYS A 137 -18.55 -4.75 21.86
C CYS A 137 -18.53 -3.21 21.79
N PRO A 138 -18.79 -2.52 22.92
CA PRO A 138 -18.57 -1.08 23.03
C PRO A 138 -17.12 -0.70 22.71
N ASP A 139 -16.92 0.58 22.37
CA ASP A 139 -15.58 1.13 22.20
C ASP A 139 -14.72 0.85 23.43
N SER A 140 -13.43 0.55 23.22
CA SER A 140 -12.49 0.11 24.27
C SER A 140 -12.68 -1.32 24.79
N TYR A 141 -13.59 -2.11 24.20
CA TYR A 141 -13.77 -3.53 24.52
C TYR A 141 -13.65 -4.41 23.26
N ALA A 142 -13.16 -5.63 23.45
CA ALA A 142 -13.03 -6.63 22.39
C ALA A 142 -13.82 -7.93 22.74
N PRO A 143 -14.44 -8.58 21.74
CA PRO A 143 -15.20 -9.80 21.94
C PRO A 143 -14.27 -10.98 22.25
N TYR A 144 -14.53 -11.68 23.37
CA TYR A 144 -13.77 -12.86 23.78
C TYR A 144 -14.69 -14.08 23.90
N PRO A 145 -14.26 -15.29 23.47
CA PRO A 145 -12.92 -15.62 22.96
C PRO A 145 -12.74 -15.43 21.44
N VAL A 146 -13.83 -15.26 20.70
CA VAL A 146 -13.83 -15.07 19.24
C VAL A 146 -14.77 -13.93 18.91
N SER A 147 -14.55 -13.31 17.75
CA SER A 147 -15.39 -12.21 17.27
C SER A 147 -16.61 -12.69 16.48
N GLN A 148 -16.51 -13.88 15.86
CA GLN A 148 -17.54 -14.44 14.98
C GLN A 148 -17.67 -15.94 15.16
N ARG A 149 -18.86 -16.48 14.85
CA ARG A 149 -19.15 -17.92 14.84
C ARG A 149 -19.97 -18.27 13.61
N VAL A 150 -19.79 -19.47 13.08
CA VAL A 150 -20.47 -19.94 11.86
C VAL A 150 -21.46 -21.05 12.21
N CYS A 151 -22.66 -21.02 11.61
CA CYS A 151 -23.66 -22.05 11.80
C CYS A 151 -23.33 -23.29 10.96
N GLY A 152 -23.01 -24.40 11.63
CA GLY A 152 -22.71 -25.68 10.99
C GLY A 152 -23.96 -26.45 10.52
N PRO A 153 -23.78 -27.54 9.76
CA PRO A 153 -24.89 -28.32 9.20
C PRO A 153 -25.78 -28.97 10.26
N GLY A 154 -25.26 -29.30 11.46
CA GLY A 154 -26.03 -29.88 12.56
C GLY A 154 -26.78 -28.87 13.44
N GLY A 155 -27.02 -27.64 12.96
CA GLY A 155 -27.73 -26.59 13.70
C GLY A 155 -27.02 -26.09 14.97
N LYS A 156 -25.69 -26.20 15.00
CA LYS A 156 -24.85 -25.70 16.10
C LYS A 156 -23.84 -24.68 15.58
N TRP A 157 -23.71 -23.59 16.32
CA TRP A 157 -22.66 -22.60 16.13
C TRP A 157 -21.28 -23.20 16.39
N THR A 158 -20.25 -22.80 15.63
CA THR A 158 -18.86 -23.21 15.87
C THR A 158 -18.48 -23.04 17.34
N PRO A 159 -17.76 -24.00 17.95
CA PRO A 159 -17.49 -23.98 19.38
C PRO A 159 -16.52 -22.84 19.73
N MET A 160 -16.83 -22.14 20.82
CA MET A 160 -15.91 -21.14 21.39
C MET A 160 -14.81 -21.84 22.18
N ARG A 161 -13.55 -21.57 21.84
CA ARG A 161 -12.38 -22.15 22.50
C ARG A 161 -11.39 -21.06 22.86
N GLN A 162 -10.69 -21.25 23.98
CA GLN A 162 -9.53 -20.45 24.34
C GLN A 162 -8.34 -20.84 23.45
N PRO A 163 -7.29 -20.00 23.35
CA PRO A 163 -6.03 -20.39 22.69
C PRO A 163 -5.42 -21.69 23.25
N SER A 164 -5.71 -22.03 24.51
CA SER A 164 -5.31 -23.30 25.14
C SER A 164 -6.20 -24.49 24.75
N GLY A 165 -7.11 -24.36 23.79
CA GLY A 165 -8.06 -25.39 23.35
C GLY A 165 -9.28 -25.63 24.27
N ARG A 166 -9.30 -24.99 25.44
CA ARG A 166 -10.36 -25.16 26.45
C ARG A 166 -11.69 -24.56 25.95
N PRO A 167 -12.82 -25.28 26.05
CA PRO A 167 -14.12 -24.75 25.64
C PRO A 167 -14.56 -23.59 26.54
N VAL A 168 -15.20 -22.59 25.94
CA VAL A 168 -15.80 -21.45 26.63
C VAL A 168 -17.30 -21.49 26.38
N SER A 169 -18.12 -21.39 27.42
CA SER A 169 -19.57 -21.47 27.31
C SER A 169 -20.27 -20.12 27.14
N ARG A 170 -19.63 -19.00 27.53
CA ARG A 170 -20.20 -17.66 27.48
C ARG A 170 -19.23 -16.66 26.87
N ALA A 171 -19.68 -15.93 25.85
CA ALA A 171 -18.94 -14.81 25.27
C ALA A 171 -19.01 -13.59 26.20
N THR A 172 -17.92 -12.82 26.27
CA THR A 172 -17.87 -11.58 27.06
C THR A 172 -17.02 -10.53 26.38
N CYS A 173 -17.46 -9.28 26.43
CA CYS A 173 -16.64 -8.14 26.04
C CYS A 173 -15.58 -7.88 27.13
N LYS A 174 -14.31 -8.07 26.76
CA LYS A 174 -13.17 -7.78 27.63
C LYS A 174 -12.60 -6.40 27.31
N GLU A 175 -12.26 -5.67 28.36
CA GLU A 175 -11.61 -4.36 28.23
C GLU A 175 -10.25 -4.51 27.50
N MET A 176 -10.00 -3.63 26.54
CA MET A 176 -8.73 -3.56 25.82
C MET A 176 -7.73 -2.74 26.64
N LEU A 177 -6.56 -3.32 26.91
CA LEU A 177 -5.50 -2.71 27.71
C LEU A 177 -4.19 -2.73 26.93
N CYS A 178 -3.35 -1.71 27.13
CA CYS A 178 -2.00 -1.73 26.58
C CYS A 178 -1.04 -2.42 27.56
N PRO A 179 -0.21 -3.38 27.10
CA PRO A 179 0.83 -3.98 27.95
C PRO A 179 1.92 -2.94 28.22
N ALA A 180 2.35 -2.79 29.46
CA ALA A 180 3.33 -1.77 29.84
C ALA A 180 4.77 -2.15 29.52
N GLN A 181 5.65 -1.16 29.38
CA GLN A 181 7.09 -1.40 29.47
C GLN A 181 7.48 -1.51 30.94
N MET A 182 7.99 -2.68 31.33
CA MET A 182 8.36 -2.99 32.72
C MET A 182 9.87 -3.01 32.95
N GLN A 183 10.67 -2.91 31.89
CA GLN A 183 12.13 -2.91 31.91
C GLN A 183 12.65 -1.70 31.12
N LEU A 184 13.52 -0.92 31.75
CA LEU A 184 14.29 0.17 31.16
C LEU A 184 15.67 0.13 31.83
N ASP A 185 16.71 -0.12 31.05
CA ASP A 185 18.07 -0.12 31.59
C ASP A 185 18.44 1.32 31.98
N ASN A 186 19.09 1.52 33.13
CA ASN A 186 19.60 2.83 33.57
C ASN A 186 18.58 3.98 33.49
N GLY A 187 17.32 3.72 33.83
CA GLY A 187 16.28 4.72 33.87
C GLY A 187 15.10 4.33 34.76
N ASP A 188 14.16 5.26 34.89
CA ASP A 188 12.96 5.14 35.69
C ASP A 188 11.70 5.16 34.84
N ILE A 189 10.68 4.45 35.32
CA ILE A 189 9.39 4.25 34.65
C ILE A 189 8.30 4.64 35.64
N THR A 190 7.38 5.53 35.24
CA THR A 190 6.26 5.97 36.08
C THR A 190 4.96 6.11 35.27
N PRO A 191 3.82 5.54 35.71
CA PRO A 191 3.68 4.60 36.83
C PRO A 191 4.15 3.18 36.46
N ARG A 192 4.55 2.39 37.47
CA ARG A 192 4.91 0.97 37.30
C ARG A 192 3.68 0.07 37.45
N GLN A 193 2.87 -0.02 36.42
CA GLN A 193 1.73 -0.94 36.33
C GLN A 193 1.85 -1.79 35.07
N GLN A 194 1.35 -3.03 35.09
CA GLN A 194 1.50 -3.96 33.95
C GLN A 194 0.58 -3.65 32.77
N TRP A 195 -0.55 -3.00 33.02
CA TRP A 195 -1.61 -2.76 32.05
C TRP A 195 -2.14 -1.35 32.19
N PHE A 196 -2.36 -0.69 31.06
CA PHE A 196 -2.86 0.68 30.99
C PHE A 196 -4.16 0.74 30.21
N LYS A 197 -5.08 1.59 30.66
CA LYS A 197 -6.32 1.89 29.92
C LYS A 197 -6.03 2.86 28.78
N ILE A 198 -6.90 2.83 27.77
CA ILE A 198 -6.81 3.75 26.63
C ILE A 198 -6.81 5.20 27.12
N GLY A 199 -5.84 5.98 26.65
CA GLY A 199 -5.64 7.38 27.04
C GLY A 199 -4.72 7.58 28.25
N GLU A 200 -4.36 6.53 29.00
CA GLU A 200 -3.38 6.66 30.08
C GLU A 200 -1.94 6.75 29.55
N ASN A 201 -1.07 7.38 30.33
CA ASN A 201 0.31 7.68 29.95
C ASN A 201 1.32 6.91 30.80
N GLN A 202 2.40 6.46 30.17
CA GLN A 202 3.61 5.97 30.83
C GLN A 202 4.78 6.90 30.50
N THR A 203 5.52 7.29 31.53
CA THR A 203 6.60 8.27 31.49
C THR A 203 7.94 7.60 31.78
N PHE A 204 8.98 8.06 31.08
CA PHE A 204 10.31 7.47 31.12
C PHE A 204 11.38 8.55 31.32
N SER A 205 12.33 8.29 32.20
CA SER A 205 13.49 9.16 32.43
C SER A 205 14.76 8.33 32.51
N CYS A 206 15.89 8.87 32.06
CA CYS A 206 17.18 8.22 32.18
C CYS A 206 17.95 8.72 33.38
N ASN A 207 18.78 7.85 33.96
CA ASN A 207 19.70 8.20 35.02
C ASN A 207 20.79 9.15 34.50
N SER A 208 21.47 9.83 35.43
CA SER A 208 22.59 10.71 35.08
C SER A 208 23.66 9.95 34.29
N GLY A 209 24.15 10.54 33.19
CA GLY A 209 25.12 9.93 32.28
C GLY A 209 24.51 9.19 31.08
N TYR A 210 23.19 8.99 31.06
CA TYR A 210 22.48 8.31 29.97
C TYR A 210 21.59 9.26 29.18
N ASN A 211 21.56 9.10 27.86
CA ASN A 211 20.70 9.87 26.97
C ASN A 211 19.42 9.09 26.65
N LEU A 212 18.27 9.78 26.73
CA LEU A 212 16.99 9.21 26.34
C LEU A 212 16.85 9.19 24.80
N GLY A 213 16.84 8.00 24.23
CA GLY A 213 16.33 7.73 22.89
C GLY A 213 14.85 7.32 22.94
N GLY A 214 14.12 7.53 21.84
CA GLY A 214 12.69 7.23 21.77
C GLY A 214 11.80 8.27 22.47
N SER A 215 10.58 7.87 22.85
CA SER A 215 9.57 8.80 23.39
C SER A 215 9.54 8.81 24.93
N ALA A 216 9.77 10.00 25.52
CA ALA A 216 9.74 10.20 26.98
C ALA A 216 8.37 9.97 27.63
N VAL A 217 7.30 10.16 26.85
CA VAL A 217 5.92 9.91 27.27
C VAL A 217 5.25 9.11 26.17
N ARG A 218 4.59 8.02 26.55
CA ARG A 218 3.78 7.20 25.64
C ARG A 218 2.36 7.11 26.16
N THR A 219 1.40 7.13 25.26
CA THR A 219 -0.04 7.06 25.57
C THR A 219 -0.62 5.76 25.03
N CYS A 220 -1.43 5.08 25.84
CA CYS A 220 -2.12 3.86 25.41
C CYS A 220 -3.20 4.21 24.37
N THR A 221 -3.16 3.50 23.24
CA THR A 221 -4.02 3.78 22.08
C THR A 221 -5.19 2.79 21.98
N PRO A 222 -6.27 3.14 21.26
CA PRO A 222 -7.38 2.22 20.98
C PRO A 222 -6.99 0.95 20.20
N TRP A 223 -5.77 0.89 19.66
CA TRP A 223 -5.26 -0.24 18.91
C TRP A 223 -4.59 -1.30 19.81
N GLY A 224 -4.60 -1.12 21.13
CA GLY A 224 -3.95 -2.02 22.08
C GLY A 224 -2.42 -1.90 22.13
N GLY A 225 -1.89 -0.79 21.59
CA GLY A 225 -0.47 -0.45 21.60
C GLY A 225 -0.22 0.99 22.04
N TRP A 226 1.01 1.47 21.89
CA TRP A 226 1.45 2.76 22.42
C TRP A 226 1.83 3.77 21.33
N THR A 227 1.63 5.05 21.60
CA THR A 227 2.17 6.13 20.76
C THR A 227 3.70 6.20 20.85
N GLY A 228 4.33 6.82 19.85
CA GLY A 228 5.77 7.08 19.85
C GLY A 228 6.66 5.84 19.73
N GLU A 229 7.97 6.07 19.84
CA GLU A 229 9.02 5.05 19.75
C GLU A 229 9.37 4.50 21.14
N THR A 230 9.87 3.25 21.19
CA THR A 230 10.28 2.60 22.45
C THR A 230 11.43 3.38 23.12
N PRO A 231 11.26 3.83 24.37
CA PRO A 231 12.28 4.57 25.09
C PRO A 231 13.46 3.68 25.46
N ILE A 232 14.66 4.23 25.26
CA ILE A 232 15.94 3.62 25.59
C ILE A 232 16.82 4.62 26.32
N CYS A 233 17.57 4.16 27.30
CA CYS A 233 18.61 4.96 27.95
C CYS A 233 19.96 4.37 27.55
N ASP A 234 20.74 5.16 26.84
CA ASP A 234 22.00 4.72 26.24
C ASP A 234 23.10 5.76 26.51
N ASP A 235 24.26 5.27 26.94
CA ASP A 235 25.48 6.05 27.14
C ASP A 235 26.42 5.97 25.91
N GLN A 236 26.05 5.17 24.91
CA GLN A 236 26.81 4.93 23.67
C GLN A 236 28.21 4.36 23.94
N ALA A 237 28.41 3.67 25.07
CA ALA A 237 29.71 3.10 25.45
C ALA A 237 30.01 1.76 24.76
N ASP A 238 28.98 0.99 24.41
CA ASP A 238 29.11 -0.32 23.73
C ASP A 238 29.16 -0.16 22.19
N ASP A 239 29.52 -1.25 21.50
CA ASP A 239 29.62 -1.26 20.03
C ASP A 239 28.26 -1.04 19.35
N CYS A 240 27.23 -1.78 19.78
CA CYS A 240 25.85 -1.62 19.31
C CYS A 240 25.04 -0.78 20.29
N ALA A 241 24.16 0.07 19.76
CA ALA A 241 23.20 0.83 20.56
C ALA A 241 22.29 -0.09 21.40
N ASN A 242 21.82 0.37 22.55
CA ASN A 242 20.89 -0.39 23.37
C ASN A 242 19.62 -0.76 22.55
N PRO A 243 19.31 -2.06 22.35
CA PRO A 243 18.17 -2.48 21.54
C PRO A 243 16.80 -2.18 22.20
N GLY A 244 16.80 -1.74 23.46
CA GLY A 244 15.61 -1.41 24.23
C GLY A 244 14.80 -2.63 24.66
N VAL A 245 13.72 -2.39 25.40
CA VAL A 245 12.76 -3.44 25.78
C VAL A 245 11.35 -2.96 25.44
N PRO A 246 10.68 -3.54 24.42
CA PRO A 246 9.37 -3.08 24.00
C PRO A 246 8.30 -3.38 25.06
N PRO A 247 7.15 -2.68 25.04
CA PRO A 247 6.07 -2.92 26.00
C PRO A 247 5.58 -4.38 25.99
N GLY A 248 5.40 -4.96 27.18
CA GLY A 248 5.02 -6.36 27.38
C GLY A 248 6.13 -7.39 27.13
N ALA A 249 7.37 -6.95 26.88
CA ALA A 249 8.51 -7.83 26.70
C ALA A 249 9.47 -7.80 27.89
N GLN A 250 10.22 -8.88 28.01
CA GLN A 250 11.38 -9.04 28.87
C GLN A 250 12.59 -9.36 27.98
N ARG A 251 13.73 -8.72 28.27
CA ARG A 251 14.96 -8.91 27.51
C ARG A 251 16.06 -9.51 28.38
N SER A 252 16.68 -10.59 27.90
CA SER A 252 17.90 -11.14 28.47
C SER A 252 19.15 -10.68 27.70
N GLY A 253 20.28 -10.61 28.40
CA GLY A 253 21.52 -9.99 27.91
C GLY A 253 21.59 -8.51 28.28
N ASN A 254 22.77 -7.98 28.61
CA ASN A 254 22.96 -6.59 29.04
C ASN A 254 24.30 -6.00 28.60
N ARG A 255 25.01 -6.69 27.71
CA ARG A 255 26.22 -6.24 27.04
C ARG A 255 25.94 -6.19 25.55
N PHE A 256 26.39 -5.13 24.88
CA PHE A 256 26.05 -4.87 23.48
C PHE A 256 27.31 -4.78 22.60
N ARG A 257 28.31 -5.63 22.86
CA ARG A 257 29.52 -5.71 22.04
C ARG A 257 29.30 -6.56 20.80
N ILE A 258 30.15 -6.40 19.80
CA ILE A 258 30.10 -7.24 18.59
C ILE A 258 30.12 -8.72 18.98
N GLY A 259 29.15 -9.48 18.47
CA GLY A 259 28.94 -10.91 18.76
C GLY A 259 28.01 -11.20 19.94
N ASP A 260 27.71 -10.22 20.80
CA ASP A 260 26.76 -10.42 21.91
C ASP A 260 25.33 -10.62 21.38
N LYS A 261 24.55 -11.38 22.16
CA LYS A 261 23.18 -11.76 21.84
C LYS A 261 22.21 -11.27 22.89
N VAL A 262 21.03 -10.84 22.44
CA VAL A 262 19.89 -10.56 23.31
C VAL A 262 18.70 -11.44 22.92
N GLN A 263 17.95 -11.91 23.90
CA GLN A 263 16.72 -12.66 23.65
C GLN A 263 15.53 -11.95 24.26
N PHE A 264 14.43 -11.93 23.52
CA PHE A 264 13.17 -11.32 23.90
C PHE A 264 12.13 -12.38 24.18
N ARG A 265 11.36 -12.18 25.25
CA ARG A 265 10.19 -12.99 25.59
C ARG A 265 9.04 -12.06 25.90
N CYS A 266 7.84 -12.42 25.44
CA CYS A 266 6.64 -11.68 25.79
C CYS A 266 6.01 -12.24 27.07
N ASP A 267 5.36 -11.37 27.84
CA ASP A 267 4.58 -11.76 29.00
C ASP A 267 3.42 -12.70 28.61
N LEU A 268 2.94 -13.48 29.58
CA LEU A 268 1.90 -14.49 29.37
C LEU A 268 0.68 -13.91 28.64
N LYS A 269 0.25 -14.59 27.57
CA LYS A 269 -0.90 -14.25 26.67
C LYS A 269 -0.62 -13.17 25.62
N LEU A 270 0.63 -12.75 25.45
CA LEU A 270 1.07 -11.89 24.35
C LEU A 270 1.83 -12.72 23.31
N ASP A 271 1.69 -12.36 22.04
CA ASP A 271 2.41 -12.98 20.94
C ASP A 271 3.65 -12.18 20.58
N LEU A 272 4.79 -12.86 20.38
CA LEU A 272 6.03 -12.25 19.90
C LEU A 272 6.00 -12.11 18.38
N LEU A 273 6.21 -10.90 17.91
CA LEU A 273 6.42 -10.55 16.50
C LEU A 273 7.83 -9.98 16.33
N GLY A 274 8.42 -10.12 15.15
CA GLY A 274 9.81 -9.80 14.87
C GLY A 274 10.76 -10.93 15.28
N SER A 275 11.97 -10.56 15.73
CA SER A 275 13.03 -11.52 16.07
C SER A 275 13.08 -11.80 17.56
N ALA A 276 12.95 -13.06 17.95
CA ALA A 276 13.07 -13.49 19.36
C ALA A 276 14.52 -13.43 19.87
N GLU A 277 15.51 -13.53 18.99
CA GLU A 277 16.93 -13.36 19.27
C GLU A 277 17.52 -12.35 18.29
N ARG A 278 18.39 -11.46 18.78
CA ARG A 278 19.15 -10.50 17.97
C ARG A 278 20.61 -10.53 18.39
N VAL A 279 21.51 -10.34 17.42
CA VAL A 279 22.97 -10.40 17.59
C VAL A 279 23.56 -9.07 17.17
N CYS A 280 24.50 -8.53 17.94
CA CYS A 280 25.25 -7.34 17.56
C CYS A 280 26.27 -7.72 16.47
N LEU A 281 26.10 -7.18 15.27
CA LEU A 281 26.92 -7.51 14.11
C LEU A 281 28.19 -6.64 14.08
N GLU A 282 29.19 -7.02 13.29
CA GLU A 282 30.41 -6.22 13.05
C GLU A 282 30.09 -4.81 12.50
N SER A 283 28.94 -4.68 11.84
CA SER A 283 28.40 -3.38 11.40
C SER A 283 28.00 -2.43 12.55
N ARG A 284 28.13 -2.83 13.82
CA ARG A 284 27.68 -2.10 15.01
C ARG A 284 26.17 -1.89 15.06
N GLU A 285 25.44 -2.79 14.40
CA GLU A 285 23.98 -2.78 14.42
C GLU A 285 23.42 -4.17 14.70
N TRP A 286 22.21 -4.22 15.25
CA TRP A 286 21.53 -5.46 15.60
C TRP A 286 20.94 -6.19 14.39
N SER A 287 21.16 -7.50 14.34
CA SER A 287 20.52 -8.39 13.37
C SER A 287 18.99 -8.45 13.51
N GLY A 288 18.33 -8.87 12.43
CA GLY A 288 16.89 -9.16 12.41
C GLY A 288 15.98 -7.96 12.66
N ALA A 289 14.67 -8.21 12.63
CA ALA A 289 13.65 -7.23 12.95
C ALA A 289 13.54 -6.96 14.46
N PRO A 290 13.24 -5.71 14.88
CA PRO A 290 12.89 -5.39 16.27
C PRO A 290 11.78 -6.29 16.81
N ALA A 291 11.91 -6.74 18.06
CA ALA A 291 10.86 -7.51 18.73
C ALA A 291 9.69 -6.61 19.11
N ARG A 292 8.47 -7.15 19.10
CA ARG A 292 7.28 -6.52 19.67
C ARG A 292 6.33 -7.56 20.24
N CYS A 293 5.62 -7.20 21.31
CA CYS A 293 4.65 -8.07 21.96
C CYS A 293 3.25 -7.52 21.74
N GLN A 294 2.32 -8.37 21.31
CA GLN A 294 0.99 -7.93 20.91
C GLN A 294 -0.10 -8.82 21.51
N ALA A 295 -1.07 -8.19 22.17
CA ALA A 295 -2.24 -8.87 22.72
C ALA A 295 -3.15 -9.42 21.62
N TRP A 296 -4.01 -10.39 21.95
CA TRP A 296 -4.93 -11.02 21.00
C TRP A 296 -5.91 -10.03 20.34
N TYR A 297 -6.29 -8.95 21.04
CA TYR A 297 -7.12 -7.86 20.52
C TYR A 297 -6.31 -6.67 19.94
N GLY A 298 -4.98 -6.74 20.00
CA GLY A 298 -4.13 -5.64 19.54
C GLY A 298 -4.03 -5.64 18.01
N PHE A 299 -4.08 -4.47 17.40
CA PHE A 299 -3.92 -4.27 15.95
C PHE A 299 -2.90 -3.15 15.68
N ASP A 300 -2.35 -3.13 14.48
CA ASP A 300 -1.50 -2.05 14.02
C ASP A 300 -2.37 -0.92 13.44
N SER A 301 -2.05 0.32 13.79
CA SER A 301 -2.78 1.46 13.24
C SER A 301 -2.47 1.62 11.74
N PRO A 302 -3.45 1.99 10.89
CA PRO A 302 -3.19 2.16 9.46
C PRO A 302 -2.12 3.20 9.13
N ASN A 303 -1.92 4.19 10.01
CA ASN A 303 -0.88 5.21 9.83
C ASN A 303 0.51 4.61 10.07
N THR A 304 0.68 3.87 11.17
CA THR A 304 1.95 3.24 11.54
C THR A 304 2.39 2.23 10.48
N VAL A 305 1.46 1.39 10.01
CA VAL A 305 1.75 0.41 8.95
C VAL A 305 2.12 1.12 7.65
N ALA A 306 1.39 2.16 7.25
CA ALA A 306 1.69 2.91 6.04
C ALA A 306 3.07 3.58 6.10
N GLN A 307 3.49 4.06 7.27
CA GLN A 307 4.81 4.65 7.49
C GLN A 307 5.91 3.58 7.45
N ALA A 308 5.74 2.46 8.15
CA ALA A 308 6.72 1.37 8.17
C ALA A 308 6.92 0.77 6.77
N MET A 309 5.82 0.43 6.08
CA MET A 309 5.84 -0.10 4.72
C MET A 309 6.33 0.94 3.72
N GLY A 310 5.87 2.19 3.83
CA GLY A 310 6.31 3.30 2.97
C GLY A 310 7.80 3.58 3.10
N GLY A 311 8.35 3.53 4.32
CA GLY A 311 9.78 3.67 4.60
C GLY A 311 10.59 2.56 3.94
N SER A 312 10.25 1.28 4.19
CA SER A 312 10.99 0.15 3.61
C SER A 312 10.86 0.10 2.09
N LEU A 313 9.65 0.21 1.52
CA LEU A 313 9.44 0.22 0.08
C LEU A 313 10.05 1.43 -0.63
N SER A 314 10.16 2.57 0.05
CA SER A 314 10.79 3.75 -0.55
C SER A 314 12.26 3.57 -0.84
N SER A 315 12.97 2.81 -0.02
CA SER A 315 14.37 2.51 -0.28
C SER A 315 14.56 1.74 -1.60
N ILE A 316 13.54 0.95 -2.00
CA ILE A 316 13.47 0.20 -3.27
C ILE A 316 13.09 1.12 -4.43
N MET A 317 12.26 2.13 -4.17
CA MET A 317 11.62 2.98 -5.19
C MET A 317 12.31 4.33 -5.42
N ASP A 318 13.30 4.70 -4.60
CA ASP A 318 14.01 5.99 -4.67
C ASP A 318 15.11 5.97 -5.74
N TYR A 319 14.69 6.14 -6.99
CA TYR A 319 15.56 6.40 -8.14
C TYR A 319 15.92 7.91 -8.29
N SER A 320 15.45 8.77 -7.37
CA SER A 320 15.50 10.22 -7.54
C SER A 320 16.71 10.92 -6.89
N SER A 321 17.74 11.14 -7.70
CA SER A 321 18.92 12.02 -7.51
C SER A 321 19.90 11.65 -6.37
N PRO A 322 21.21 11.48 -6.67
CA PRO A 322 22.28 11.28 -5.68
C PRO A 322 22.42 12.38 -4.61
N GLU A 323 21.87 13.57 -4.84
CA GLU A 323 22.18 14.80 -4.08
C GLU A 323 21.52 14.87 -2.69
N PHE A 324 20.44 14.12 -2.45
CA PHE A 324 19.67 14.18 -1.19
C PHE A 324 20.06 13.14 -0.13
N LYS A 325 21.08 12.31 -0.38
CA LYS A 325 21.46 11.18 0.49
C LYS A 325 22.03 11.53 1.89
N LYS A 326 22.07 12.80 2.31
CA LYS A 326 22.90 13.22 3.46
C LYS A 326 22.23 13.77 4.73
N LYS A 327 20.89 13.86 4.86
CA LYS A 327 20.32 14.59 6.03
C LYS A 327 19.13 14.01 6.82
N ALA A 328 18.68 12.77 6.59
CA ALA A 328 17.69 12.13 7.47
C ALA A 328 18.32 10.96 8.25
N LYS A 329 18.02 10.84 9.56
CA LYS A 329 18.37 9.65 10.36
C LYS A 329 17.87 8.41 9.61
N SER A 330 18.80 7.59 9.17
CA SER A 330 18.58 6.47 8.26
C SER A 330 17.95 5.28 9.00
N TYR A 331 16.78 4.83 8.55
CA TYR A 331 16.23 3.50 8.87
C TYR A 331 16.15 2.59 7.62
N GLY A 332 16.92 2.85 6.56
CA GLY A 332 16.80 2.07 5.32
C GLY A 332 18.10 1.88 4.57
N ARG A 333 18.41 0.62 4.25
CA ARG A 333 19.43 0.20 3.28
C ARG A 333 19.37 1.02 1.99
N ILE A 334 20.53 1.37 1.44
CA ILE A 334 20.61 1.99 0.11
C ILE A 334 20.52 0.85 -0.91
N LEU A 335 19.33 0.58 -1.45
CA LEU A 335 19.19 -0.36 -2.55
C LEU A 335 19.64 0.31 -3.85
N GLN A 336 20.80 -0.11 -4.36
CA GLN A 336 21.24 0.28 -5.70
C GLN A 336 20.51 -0.59 -6.75
N VAL A 337 19.23 -0.31 -6.96
CA VAL A 337 18.51 -0.91 -8.09
C VAL A 337 18.97 -0.16 -9.35
N ASN A 338 20.02 -0.67 -10.00
CA ASN A 338 20.71 -0.05 -11.14
C ASN A 338 19.78 0.38 -12.32
N LYS A 339 18.53 -0.11 -12.38
CA LYS A 339 17.54 0.20 -13.44
C LYS A 339 16.11 0.44 -12.97
N GLY A 340 15.85 0.56 -11.65
CA GLY A 340 14.49 0.80 -11.12
C GLY A 340 13.45 -0.24 -11.58
N ARG A 341 13.76 -1.54 -11.49
CA ARG A 341 12.84 -2.66 -11.83
C ARG A 341 12.35 -3.34 -10.55
N LEU A 342 11.03 -3.49 -10.44
CA LEU A 342 10.37 -4.10 -9.29
C LEU A 342 9.29 -5.09 -9.74
N ASN A 343 9.43 -6.33 -9.29
CA ASN A 343 8.41 -7.36 -9.40
C ASN A 343 7.57 -7.39 -8.12
N VAL A 344 6.25 -7.38 -8.26
CA VAL A 344 5.30 -7.35 -7.14
C VAL A 344 4.40 -8.58 -7.23
N PHE A 345 4.57 -9.49 -6.28
CA PHE A 345 3.79 -10.72 -6.13
C PHE A 345 2.73 -10.51 -5.04
N ILE A 346 1.45 -10.57 -5.39
CA ILE A 346 0.34 -10.33 -4.46
C ILE A 346 -0.45 -11.63 -4.28
N LEU A 347 -0.48 -12.16 -3.07
CA LEU A 347 -1.16 -13.39 -2.69
C LEU A 347 -2.37 -13.06 -1.82
N MET A 348 -3.57 -13.25 -2.37
CA MET A 348 -4.84 -12.95 -1.72
C MET A 348 -5.57 -14.23 -1.29
N ASP A 349 -5.85 -14.34 0.00
CA ASP A 349 -6.64 -15.42 0.55
C ASP A 349 -8.11 -15.32 0.13
N ASN A 350 -8.65 -16.41 -0.40
CA ASN A 350 -10.06 -16.60 -0.76
C ASN A 350 -10.58 -17.98 -0.29
N SER A 351 -10.03 -18.44 0.83
CA SER A 351 -10.44 -19.65 1.55
C SER A 351 -11.80 -19.49 2.22
N GLY A 352 -12.29 -20.56 2.84
CA GLY A 352 -13.58 -20.59 3.54
C GLY A 352 -13.65 -19.68 4.76
N SER A 353 -12.52 -19.26 5.33
CA SER A 353 -12.48 -18.31 6.45
C SER A 353 -12.67 -16.86 6.02
N ILE A 354 -12.49 -16.55 4.73
CA ILE A 354 -12.66 -15.21 4.17
C ILE A 354 -14.04 -15.07 3.52
N ARG A 355 -14.87 -14.18 4.07
CA ARG A 355 -16.22 -13.89 3.53
C ARG A 355 -16.14 -13.15 2.19
N GLN A 356 -17.17 -13.29 1.37
CA GLN A 356 -17.26 -12.62 0.06
C GLN A 356 -17.09 -11.09 0.16
N GLU A 357 -17.72 -10.46 1.15
CA GLU A 357 -17.58 -9.02 1.42
C GLU A 357 -16.12 -8.64 1.73
N TYR A 358 -15.44 -9.42 2.57
CA TYR A 358 -14.04 -9.21 2.93
C TYR A 358 -13.09 -9.44 1.76
N PHE A 359 -13.36 -10.45 0.92
CA PHE A 359 -12.62 -10.66 -0.31
C PHE A 359 -12.79 -9.48 -1.28
N GLN A 360 -13.99 -8.91 -1.39
CA GLN A 360 -14.22 -7.72 -2.21
C GLN A 360 -13.45 -6.50 -1.67
N GLU A 361 -13.40 -6.30 -0.35
CA GLU A 361 -12.59 -5.24 0.26
C GLU A 361 -11.09 -5.49 0.05
N ALA A 362 -10.61 -6.73 0.18
CA ALA A 362 -9.22 -7.10 -0.12
C ALA A 362 -8.86 -6.75 -1.58
N ARG A 363 -9.74 -7.11 -2.51
CA ARG A 363 -9.58 -6.79 -3.94
C ARG A 363 -9.53 -5.28 -4.20
N ARG A 364 -10.38 -4.48 -3.54
CA ARG A 364 -10.35 -3.01 -3.62
C ARG A 364 -9.06 -2.45 -3.02
N ALA A 365 -8.61 -2.98 -1.89
CA ALA A 365 -7.35 -2.58 -1.26
C ALA A 365 -6.15 -2.85 -2.20
N VAL A 366 -6.08 -4.04 -2.79
CA VAL A 366 -5.05 -4.39 -3.78
C VAL A 366 -5.12 -3.48 -5.01
N ALA A 367 -6.31 -3.16 -5.51
CA ALA A 367 -6.47 -2.19 -6.59
C ALA A 367 -5.92 -0.80 -6.21
N SER A 368 -6.16 -0.34 -4.99
CA SER A 368 -5.57 0.91 -4.47
C SER A 368 -4.06 0.85 -4.37
N LEU A 369 -3.49 -0.28 -3.91
CA LEU A 369 -2.04 -0.49 -3.90
C LEU A 369 -1.45 -0.41 -5.31
N ILE A 370 -2.03 -1.10 -6.29
CA ILE A 370 -1.55 -1.08 -7.68
C ILE A 370 -1.56 0.34 -8.23
N ARG A 371 -2.65 1.10 -8.05
CA ARG A 371 -2.72 2.51 -8.45
C ARG A 371 -1.66 3.35 -7.77
N LYS A 372 -1.36 3.08 -6.49
CA LYS A 372 -0.36 3.82 -5.73
C LYS A 372 1.05 3.52 -6.21
N LEU A 373 1.38 2.24 -6.40
CA LEU A 373 2.66 1.80 -6.95
C LEU A 373 2.86 2.36 -8.36
N ASP A 374 1.80 2.37 -9.18
CA ASP A 374 1.83 2.96 -10.52
C ASP A 374 2.18 4.46 -10.52
N SER A 375 1.98 5.19 -9.42
CA SER A 375 2.35 6.61 -9.32
C SER A 375 3.86 6.87 -9.21
N TYR A 376 4.63 5.85 -8.81
CA TYR A 376 6.08 5.93 -8.62
C TYR A 376 6.82 5.75 -9.95
N GLU A 377 8.03 6.29 -10.02
CA GLU A 377 8.88 6.31 -11.21
C GLU A 377 9.70 5.00 -11.33
N VAL A 378 9.03 3.85 -11.21
CA VAL A 378 9.63 2.51 -11.21
C VAL A 378 8.94 1.65 -12.27
N THR A 379 9.72 0.80 -12.95
CA THR A 379 9.16 -0.21 -13.85
C THR A 379 8.63 -1.37 -13.03
N LEU A 380 7.32 -1.60 -13.10
CA LEU A 380 6.61 -2.57 -12.28
C LEU A 380 6.15 -3.75 -13.11
N ARG A 381 6.21 -4.95 -12.55
CA ARG A 381 5.51 -6.12 -13.08
C ARG A 381 4.75 -6.81 -11.96
N PHE A 382 3.51 -7.20 -12.24
CA PHE A 382 2.62 -7.80 -11.26
C PHE A 382 2.43 -9.30 -11.50
N HIS A 383 2.55 -10.08 -10.43
CA HIS A 383 1.99 -11.42 -10.33
C HIS A 383 0.89 -11.39 -9.27
N ILE A 384 -0.34 -11.72 -9.61
CA ILE A 384 -1.45 -11.70 -8.64
C ILE A 384 -2.06 -13.10 -8.60
N VAL A 385 -2.13 -13.66 -7.39
CA VAL A 385 -2.66 -15.00 -7.13
C VAL A 385 -3.74 -14.89 -6.08
N SER A 386 -4.86 -15.55 -6.31
CA SER A 386 -5.82 -15.85 -5.26
C SER A 386 -5.67 -17.31 -4.85
N PHE A 387 -5.67 -17.62 -3.56
CA PHE A 387 -5.49 -18.99 -3.09
C PHE A 387 -6.60 -19.41 -2.12
N ALA A 388 -6.91 -20.71 -2.18
CA ALA A 388 -7.76 -21.43 -1.24
C ALA A 388 -7.14 -22.82 -1.06
N THR A 389 -7.84 -23.93 -1.34
CA THR A 389 -7.20 -25.27 -1.37
C THR A 389 -6.08 -25.33 -2.44
N THR A 390 -6.27 -24.58 -3.53
CA THR A 390 -5.33 -24.45 -4.64
C THR A 390 -5.11 -22.97 -4.98
N ALA A 391 -3.93 -22.63 -5.50
CA ALA A 391 -3.67 -21.30 -6.07
C ALA A 391 -4.31 -21.13 -7.46
N ARG A 392 -4.85 -19.94 -7.73
CA ARG A 392 -5.32 -19.50 -9.05
C ARG A 392 -4.66 -18.17 -9.41
N VAL A 393 -3.92 -18.17 -10.52
CA VAL A 393 -3.25 -16.97 -11.04
C VAL A 393 -4.29 -16.05 -11.71
N ILE A 394 -4.35 -14.80 -11.24
CA ILE A 394 -5.17 -13.72 -11.82
C ILE A 394 -4.35 -12.95 -12.85
N VAL A 395 -3.09 -12.64 -12.52
CA VAL A 395 -2.14 -11.95 -13.40
C VAL A 395 -0.83 -12.71 -13.35
N ASN A 396 -0.32 -13.10 -14.52
CA ASN A 396 0.96 -13.78 -14.64
C ASN A 396 2.07 -12.74 -14.89
N ILE A 397 3.23 -12.84 -14.24
CA ILE A 397 4.30 -11.84 -14.37
C ILE A 397 5.00 -11.87 -15.73
N ASN A 398 4.89 -12.99 -16.43
CA ASN A 398 5.45 -13.18 -17.76
C ASN A 398 4.51 -12.74 -18.88
N SER A 399 3.27 -12.35 -18.58
CA SER A 399 2.37 -11.79 -19.59
C SER A 399 2.77 -10.34 -19.92
N PHE A 400 2.58 -9.95 -21.18
CA PHE A 400 2.93 -8.63 -21.72
C PHE A 400 2.12 -7.47 -21.10
N ASP A 401 1.07 -7.78 -20.38
CA ASP A 401 0.19 -6.82 -19.72
C ASP A 401 0.41 -6.74 -18.20
N SER A 402 1.40 -7.47 -17.68
CA SER A 402 1.77 -7.50 -16.26
C SER A 402 2.37 -6.18 -15.77
N ASP A 403 2.86 -5.32 -16.67
CA ASP A 403 3.39 -3.98 -16.38
C ASP A 403 2.37 -2.85 -16.65
N GLN A 404 1.20 -3.18 -17.18
CA GLN A 404 0.15 -2.22 -17.51
C GLN A 404 -0.91 -2.19 -16.41
N ALA A 405 -0.82 -1.21 -15.51
CA ALA A 405 -1.73 -1.08 -14.36
C ALA A 405 -3.23 -1.14 -14.75
N SER A 406 -3.64 -0.56 -15.87
CA SER A 406 -5.03 -0.63 -16.35
C SER A 406 -5.49 -2.05 -16.68
N GLN A 407 -4.63 -2.85 -17.33
CA GLN A 407 -4.92 -4.24 -17.67
C GLN A 407 -4.92 -5.14 -16.42
N VAL A 408 -3.94 -4.93 -15.54
CA VAL A 408 -3.86 -5.61 -14.23
C VAL A 408 -5.13 -5.34 -13.41
N LEU A 409 -5.56 -4.08 -13.32
CA LEU A 409 -6.80 -3.69 -12.63
C LEU A 409 -8.04 -4.34 -13.27
N SER A 410 -8.13 -4.37 -14.61
CA SER A 410 -9.24 -5.01 -15.32
C SER A 410 -9.33 -6.53 -15.02
N LYS A 411 -8.19 -7.23 -15.03
CA LYS A 411 -8.14 -8.66 -14.66
C LYS A 411 -8.56 -8.89 -13.21
N LEU A 412 -8.08 -8.04 -12.30
CA LEU A 412 -8.44 -8.08 -10.89
C LEU A 412 -9.95 -7.88 -10.68
N GLU A 413 -10.56 -6.87 -11.34
CA GLU A 413 -11.99 -6.58 -11.26
C GLU A 413 -12.88 -7.72 -11.79
N LYS A 414 -12.43 -8.41 -12.83
CA LYS A 414 -13.15 -9.57 -13.41
C LYS A 414 -13.10 -10.82 -12.55
N PHE A 415 -12.12 -10.95 -11.65
CA PHE A 415 -11.99 -12.12 -10.79
C PHE A 415 -13.08 -12.13 -9.70
N LYS A 416 -13.80 -13.26 -9.61
CA LYS A 416 -14.96 -13.43 -8.72
C LYS A 416 -14.63 -14.25 -7.47
N TYR A 417 -15.37 -14.05 -6.39
CA TYR A 417 -15.21 -14.79 -5.13
C TYR A 417 -15.41 -16.30 -5.34
N GLU A 418 -16.37 -16.67 -6.18
CA GLU A 418 -16.78 -18.04 -6.50
C GLU A 418 -15.75 -18.78 -7.37
N SER A 419 -14.65 -18.13 -7.78
CA SER A 419 -13.63 -18.71 -8.67
C SER A 419 -12.98 -19.97 -8.08
N HIS A 420 -12.96 -20.16 -6.76
CA HIS A 420 -12.46 -21.41 -6.17
C HIS A 420 -13.53 -22.49 -6.01
N GLY A 421 -14.79 -22.22 -6.38
CA GLY A 421 -15.90 -23.15 -6.21
C GLY A 421 -16.01 -23.66 -4.77
N ASN A 422 -16.11 -24.99 -4.62
CA ASN A 422 -16.19 -25.66 -3.32
C ASN A 422 -14.82 -25.90 -2.64
N LYS A 423 -13.70 -25.55 -3.29
CA LYS A 423 -12.35 -25.75 -2.77
C LYS A 423 -11.98 -24.63 -1.80
N LYS A 424 -12.42 -24.75 -0.55
CA LYS A 424 -12.38 -23.70 0.48
C LYS A 424 -11.33 -23.90 1.59
N GLY A 425 -10.34 -24.77 1.36
CA GLY A 425 -9.16 -24.86 2.25
C GLY A 425 -8.29 -23.60 2.19
N THR A 426 -7.25 -23.55 3.01
CA THR A 426 -6.27 -22.46 3.10
C THR A 426 -4.88 -23.04 2.86
N ASN A 427 -4.34 -22.85 1.65
CA ASN A 427 -3.07 -23.41 1.20
C ASN A 427 -2.09 -22.31 0.75
N ILE A 428 -1.43 -21.67 1.72
CA ILE A 428 -0.41 -20.63 1.45
C ILE A 428 0.78 -21.22 0.68
N GLN A 429 1.13 -22.49 0.91
CA GLN A 429 2.23 -23.16 0.22
C GLN A 429 2.00 -23.19 -1.30
N SER A 430 0.79 -23.52 -1.76
CA SER A 430 0.45 -23.50 -3.19
C SER A 430 0.61 -22.11 -3.81
N ALA A 431 0.25 -21.05 -3.08
CA ALA A 431 0.42 -19.67 -3.53
C ALA A 431 1.89 -19.28 -3.66
N LEU A 432 2.72 -19.64 -2.66
CA LEU A 432 4.17 -19.41 -2.69
C LEU A 432 4.87 -20.23 -3.77
N LYS A 433 4.39 -21.46 -4.04
CA LYS A 433 4.92 -22.31 -5.10
C LYS A 433 4.72 -21.66 -6.48
N SER A 434 3.56 -21.05 -6.72
CA SER A 434 3.32 -20.23 -7.92
C SER A 434 4.37 -19.12 -8.07
N VAL A 435 4.74 -18.44 -6.98
CA VAL A 435 5.79 -17.40 -7.01
C VAL A 435 7.16 -18.00 -7.33
N TYR A 436 7.52 -19.11 -6.68
CA TYR A 436 8.79 -19.81 -6.93
C TYR A 436 8.93 -20.22 -8.40
N ASP A 437 7.88 -20.81 -8.99
CA ASP A 437 7.93 -21.30 -10.37
C ASP A 437 8.17 -20.15 -11.35
N GLU A 438 7.51 -19.00 -11.16
CA GLU A 438 7.70 -17.81 -12.00
C GLU A 438 9.08 -17.16 -11.80
N LEU A 439 9.58 -17.09 -10.56
CA LEU A 439 10.92 -16.57 -10.27
C LEU A 439 12.01 -17.47 -10.85
N SER A 440 11.85 -18.79 -10.78
CA SER A 440 12.77 -19.77 -11.37
C SER A 440 12.84 -19.61 -12.90
N LEU A 441 11.70 -19.39 -13.55
CA LEU A 441 11.64 -19.10 -14.98
C LEU A 441 12.35 -17.77 -15.32
N LEU A 442 12.14 -16.72 -14.52
CA LEU A 442 12.81 -15.43 -14.70
C LEU A 442 14.34 -15.54 -14.50
N LYS A 443 14.80 -16.33 -13.52
CA LYS A 443 16.22 -16.61 -13.30
C LYS A 443 16.85 -17.32 -14.50
N THR A 444 16.17 -18.32 -15.05
CA THR A 444 16.63 -19.09 -16.22
C THR A 444 16.79 -18.20 -17.46
N ARG A 445 15.93 -17.20 -17.64
CA ARG A 445 16.02 -16.23 -18.75
C ARG A 445 17.14 -15.20 -18.57
N ASN A 446 17.65 -15.02 -17.34
CA ASN A 446 18.78 -14.17 -16.95
C ASN A 446 18.69 -12.65 -17.32
N VAL A 447 17.57 -12.15 -17.84
CA VAL A 447 17.46 -10.73 -18.23
C VAL A 447 17.19 -9.84 -17.02
N GLY A 448 18.26 -9.47 -16.32
CA GLY A 448 18.24 -8.51 -15.20
C GLY A 448 17.65 -9.07 -13.90
N PHE A 449 17.67 -10.39 -13.72
CA PHE A 449 17.19 -11.05 -12.49
C PHE A 449 17.94 -10.55 -11.24
N ASN A 450 19.28 -10.48 -11.33
CA ASN A 450 20.14 -9.99 -10.24
C ASN A 450 20.08 -8.47 -10.02
N GLU A 451 19.33 -7.74 -10.85
CA GLU A 451 19.14 -6.28 -10.75
C GLU A 451 17.71 -5.89 -10.39
N THR A 452 16.78 -6.86 -10.32
CA THR A 452 15.35 -6.62 -10.12
C THR A 452 14.97 -6.93 -8.69
N ALA A 453 14.39 -5.97 -7.99
CA ALA A 453 13.84 -6.18 -6.65
C ALA A 453 12.52 -6.96 -6.74
N ASN A 454 12.25 -7.83 -5.76
CA ASN A 454 11.08 -8.68 -5.71
C ASN A 454 10.37 -8.50 -4.36
N VAL A 455 9.10 -8.12 -4.41
CA VAL A 455 8.26 -7.90 -3.23
C VAL A 455 7.12 -8.92 -3.26
N ILE A 456 7.00 -9.73 -2.20
CA ILE A 456 5.89 -10.65 -1.98
C ILE A 456 4.99 -10.06 -0.91
N LEU A 457 3.70 -9.91 -1.22
CA LEU A 457 2.65 -9.37 -0.36
C LEU A 457 1.62 -10.44 -0.10
N ILE A 458 1.50 -10.88 1.15
CA ILE A 458 0.57 -11.94 1.56
C ILE A 458 -0.53 -11.31 2.42
N THR A 459 -1.80 -11.48 2.04
CA THR A 459 -2.95 -11.03 2.83
C THR A 459 -3.79 -12.25 3.21
N THR A 460 -3.86 -12.58 4.49
CA THR A 460 -4.50 -13.81 5.01
C THR A 460 -4.81 -13.68 6.50
N ASP A 461 -5.57 -14.61 7.07
CA ASP A 461 -5.72 -14.79 8.51
C ASP A 461 -4.67 -15.74 9.11
N GLY A 462 -3.85 -16.39 8.27
CA GLY A 462 -2.78 -17.31 8.72
C GLY A 462 -3.30 -18.66 9.20
N GLN A 463 -4.52 -19.07 8.86
CA GLN A 463 -5.07 -20.35 9.29
C GLN A 463 -4.83 -21.45 8.23
N SER A 464 -3.56 -21.65 7.83
CA SER A 464 -3.23 -22.70 6.86
C SER A 464 -3.62 -24.08 7.38
N ASN A 465 -4.46 -24.78 6.63
CA ASN A 465 -5.02 -26.08 7.02
C ASN A 465 -4.86 -27.15 5.92
N THR A 466 -4.30 -26.77 4.76
CA THR A 466 -4.05 -27.65 3.63
C THR A 466 -2.70 -27.33 3.00
N GLY A 467 -2.03 -28.35 2.43
CA GLY A 467 -0.68 -28.23 1.90
C GLY A 467 0.42 -28.62 2.89
N GLY A 468 1.67 -28.48 2.47
CA GLY A 468 2.87 -28.79 3.24
C GLY A 468 3.53 -27.54 3.85
N SER A 469 4.83 -27.65 4.15
CA SER A 469 5.59 -26.59 4.81
C SER A 469 5.75 -25.34 3.94
N THR A 470 5.16 -24.22 4.37
CA THR A 470 5.32 -22.90 3.74
C THR A 470 6.76 -22.38 3.85
N LYS A 471 7.42 -22.66 4.98
CA LYS A 471 8.83 -22.31 5.22
C LYS A 471 9.77 -22.93 4.19
N ALA A 472 9.53 -24.19 3.80
CA ALA A 472 10.35 -24.88 2.82
C ALA A 472 10.33 -24.17 1.46
N VAL A 473 9.16 -23.72 1.01
CA VAL A 473 9.03 -22.98 -0.27
C VAL A 473 9.70 -21.61 -0.19
N LEU A 474 9.58 -20.91 0.93
CA LEU A 474 10.28 -19.63 1.11
C LEU A 474 11.80 -19.79 1.08
N LEU A 475 12.34 -20.90 1.60
CA LEU A 475 13.76 -21.21 1.50
C LEU A 475 14.19 -21.47 0.06
N GLN A 476 13.37 -22.19 -0.72
CA GLN A 476 13.61 -22.37 -2.15
C GLN A 476 13.61 -21.04 -2.90
N ILE A 477 12.68 -20.11 -2.57
CA ILE A 477 12.65 -18.78 -3.17
C ILE A 477 13.92 -18.00 -2.81
N ARG A 478 14.36 -18.04 -1.55
CA ARG A 478 15.60 -17.38 -1.09
C ARG A 478 16.85 -17.94 -1.79
N ASP A 479 16.92 -19.25 -1.96
CA ASP A 479 18.01 -19.94 -2.66
C ASP A 479 18.14 -19.49 -4.12
N LEU A 480 17.05 -19.12 -4.79
CA LEU A 480 17.11 -18.53 -6.14
C LEU A 480 17.99 -17.28 -6.19
N PHE A 481 18.10 -16.53 -5.10
CA PHE A 481 18.93 -15.33 -4.99
C PHE A 481 20.26 -15.56 -4.24
N GLY A 482 20.55 -16.80 -3.84
CA GLY A 482 21.75 -17.14 -3.04
C GLY A 482 21.63 -16.78 -1.55
N TYR A 483 20.43 -16.54 -1.04
CA TYR A 483 20.22 -16.26 0.38
C TYR A 483 19.99 -17.56 1.16
N THR A 484 20.71 -17.73 2.27
CA THR A 484 20.70 -18.98 3.08
C THR A 484 20.26 -18.77 4.52
N SER A 485 20.13 -17.52 4.97
CA SER A 485 19.77 -17.21 6.36
C SER A 485 18.32 -17.59 6.67
N LEU A 486 18.11 -18.19 7.83
CA LEU A 486 16.79 -18.64 8.32
C LEU A 486 16.11 -17.62 9.24
N THR A 487 16.88 -16.73 9.87
CA THR A 487 16.43 -15.93 11.01
C THR A 487 16.73 -14.45 10.85
N ASP A 488 17.76 -14.08 10.11
CA ASP A 488 18.14 -12.70 9.81
C ASP A 488 18.23 -12.45 8.30
N HIS A 489 17.28 -11.68 7.78
CA HIS A 489 17.17 -11.38 6.36
C HIS A 489 17.75 -9.99 6.02
N THR A 490 18.53 -9.38 6.93
CA THR A 490 19.05 -8.01 6.76
C THR A 490 19.87 -7.82 5.48
N ASN A 491 20.60 -8.86 5.06
CA ASN A 491 21.43 -8.83 3.84
C ASN A 491 20.66 -9.20 2.56
N GLU A 492 19.36 -9.53 2.66
CA GLU A 492 18.53 -9.84 1.49
C GLU A 492 18.13 -8.54 0.79
N ASN A 493 18.84 -8.17 -0.28
CA ASN A 493 18.62 -6.89 -0.96
C ASN A 493 17.58 -6.96 -2.10
N LEU A 494 17.34 -8.14 -2.66
CA LEU A 494 16.48 -8.34 -3.83
C LEU A 494 15.12 -9.00 -3.53
N LEU A 495 14.85 -9.32 -2.27
CA LEU A 495 13.63 -10.01 -1.85
C LEU A 495 13.09 -9.40 -0.56
N ASP A 496 11.81 -9.03 -0.56
CA ASP A 496 11.05 -8.61 0.62
C ASP A 496 9.74 -9.40 0.70
N VAL A 497 9.42 -9.92 1.87
CA VAL A 497 8.19 -10.68 2.13
C VAL A 497 7.40 -9.97 3.21
N TYR A 498 6.30 -9.33 2.81
CA TYR A 498 5.36 -8.62 3.65
C TYR A 498 4.10 -9.46 3.89
N VAL A 499 3.64 -9.49 5.13
CA VAL A 499 2.51 -10.32 5.56
C VAL A 499 1.52 -9.46 6.34
N PHE A 500 0.31 -9.36 5.80
CA PHE A 500 -0.82 -8.67 6.41
C PHE A 500 -1.78 -9.71 6.98
N GLY A 501 -1.77 -9.85 8.30
CA GLY A 501 -2.77 -10.58 9.05
C GLY A 501 -4.04 -9.76 9.17
N VAL A 502 -5.14 -10.22 8.59
CA VAL A 502 -6.40 -9.46 8.59
C VAL A 502 -7.50 -10.23 9.30
N GLY A 503 -8.11 -9.61 10.30
CA GLY A 503 -9.17 -10.19 11.11
C GLY A 503 -8.77 -10.38 12.58
N GLN A 504 -9.70 -10.83 13.40
CA GLN A 504 -9.50 -10.98 14.86
C GLN A 504 -8.81 -12.30 15.22
N ASP A 505 -9.10 -13.37 14.49
CA ASP A 505 -8.65 -14.73 14.80
C ASP A 505 -7.41 -15.12 13.97
N VAL A 506 -6.41 -14.23 13.95
CA VAL A 506 -5.20 -14.36 13.14
C VAL A 506 -4.15 -15.24 13.82
N ASN A 507 -3.56 -16.18 13.09
CA ASN A 507 -2.43 -16.99 13.57
C ASN A 507 -1.11 -16.21 13.48
N LYS A 508 -0.86 -15.36 14.47
CA LYS A 508 0.31 -14.45 14.48
C LYS A 508 1.66 -15.17 14.39
N LYS A 509 1.78 -16.38 14.94
CA LYS A 509 3.01 -17.17 14.90
C LYS A 509 3.35 -17.58 13.47
N GLU A 510 2.38 -18.11 12.74
CA GLU A 510 2.57 -18.47 11.33
C GLU A 510 2.92 -17.24 10.49
N LEU A 511 2.22 -16.13 10.70
CA LEU A 511 2.49 -14.90 9.94
C LEU A 511 3.87 -14.31 10.21
N ASN A 512 4.31 -14.31 11.46
CA ASN A 512 5.66 -13.83 11.83
C ASN A 512 6.78 -14.71 11.25
N ASP A 513 6.49 -16.00 11.04
CA ASP A 513 7.42 -16.95 10.44
C ASP A 513 7.52 -16.81 8.91
N LEU A 514 6.48 -16.28 8.26
CA LEU A 514 6.47 -16.00 6.82
C LEU A 514 7.17 -14.68 6.47
N ALA A 515 7.02 -13.66 7.33
CA ALA A 515 7.50 -12.31 7.08
C ALA A 515 9.03 -12.20 7.09
N SER A 516 9.55 -11.20 6.38
CA SER A 516 10.99 -10.91 6.41
C SER A 516 11.43 -10.30 7.74
N LYS A 517 12.59 -10.72 8.26
CA LYS A 517 13.15 -10.21 9.52
C LYS A 517 14.39 -9.40 9.21
N LYS A 518 14.22 -8.10 9.02
CA LYS A 518 15.29 -7.18 8.60
C LYS A 518 15.50 -6.09 9.62
N ARG A 519 16.76 -5.69 9.76
CA ARG A 519 17.19 -4.60 10.64
C ARG A 519 16.44 -3.30 10.32
N GLY A 520 15.81 -2.74 11.36
CA GLY A 520 15.11 -1.45 11.27
C GLY A 520 13.83 -1.46 10.45
N GLU A 521 13.37 -2.63 9.98
CA GLU A 521 12.20 -2.76 9.12
C GLU A 521 11.17 -3.73 9.73
N GLU A 522 9.89 -3.44 9.48
CA GLU A 522 8.77 -4.31 9.86
C GLU A 522 8.10 -4.89 8.63
N HIS A 523 7.76 -6.18 8.67
CA HIS A 523 7.19 -6.90 7.54
C HIS A 523 5.95 -7.73 7.88
N VAL A 524 5.61 -7.85 9.16
CA VAL A 524 4.35 -8.44 9.60
C VAL A 524 3.48 -7.31 10.13
N PHE A 525 2.21 -7.27 9.72
CA PHE A 525 1.26 -6.25 10.13
C PHE A 525 -0.10 -6.89 10.41
N LEU A 526 -0.76 -6.48 11.48
CA LEU A 526 -2.03 -7.02 11.93
C LEU A 526 -3.11 -5.95 11.84
N LEU A 527 -4.14 -6.20 11.04
CA LEU A 527 -5.21 -5.25 10.77
C LEU A 527 -6.56 -5.84 11.16
N GLN A 528 -7.42 -4.99 11.71
CA GLN A 528 -8.74 -5.41 12.17
C GLN A 528 -9.61 -5.96 11.01
N ASP A 529 -9.51 -5.34 9.83
CA ASP A 529 -10.28 -5.70 8.65
C ASP A 529 -9.59 -5.21 7.36
N TYR A 530 -10.12 -5.63 6.21
CA TYR A 530 -9.60 -5.26 4.89
C TYR A 530 -9.86 -3.79 4.51
N LYS A 531 -10.79 -3.09 5.19
CA LYS A 531 -10.97 -1.64 4.98
C LYS A 531 -9.76 -0.88 5.54
N GLN A 532 -9.22 -1.31 6.68
CA GLN A 532 -7.98 -0.77 7.22
C GLN A 532 -6.80 -1.02 6.27
N LEU A 533 -6.73 -2.20 5.64
CA LEU A 533 -5.72 -2.49 4.62
C LEU A 533 -5.79 -1.51 3.43
N GLY A 534 -7.00 -1.21 2.93
CA GLY A 534 -7.19 -0.18 1.92
C GLY A 534 -6.69 1.20 2.37
N LYS A 535 -6.93 1.58 3.63
CA LYS A 535 -6.41 2.83 4.21
C LYS A 535 -4.89 2.85 4.30
N VAL A 536 -4.25 1.74 4.68
CA VAL A 536 -2.78 1.62 4.69
C VAL A 536 -2.21 1.97 3.32
N PHE A 537 -2.71 1.31 2.26
CA PHE A 537 -2.20 1.51 0.91
C PHE A 537 -2.46 2.92 0.38
N ASN A 538 -3.59 3.52 0.72
CA ASN A 538 -3.87 4.92 0.38
C ASN A 538 -2.89 5.90 1.08
N LYS A 539 -2.45 5.56 2.29
CA LYS A 539 -1.56 6.40 3.12
C LYS A 539 -0.07 6.12 2.92
N MET A 540 0.29 5.09 2.17
CA MET A 540 1.67 4.63 1.89
C MET A 540 2.48 5.62 1.02
N ILE A 541 2.33 6.92 1.26
CA ILE A 541 3.12 7.96 0.63
C ILE A 541 4.46 7.98 1.32
N SER A 542 5.48 7.49 0.62
CA SER A 542 6.85 7.51 1.11
C SER A 542 7.32 8.93 1.48
N ASP A 543 8.01 8.98 2.61
CA ASP A 543 8.78 10.08 3.18
C ASP A 543 9.94 10.56 2.29
N ARG A 544 10.27 9.81 1.22
CA ARG A 544 11.35 10.10 0.26
C ARG A 544 10.84 10.52 -1.12
N ALA A 545 9.52 10.47 -1.35
CA ALA A 545 8.85 11.05 -2.54
C ALA A 545 8.90 12.59 -2.59
N VAL A 546 9.78 13.19 -1.80
CA VAL A 546 9.89 14.61 -1.49
C VAL A 546 10.41 15.41 -2.69
N THR A 547 11.06 14.75 -3.65
CA THR A 547 11.52 15.33 -4.93
C THR A 547 10.58 15.05 -6.11
N MET A 548 9.61 14.13 -5.98
CA MET A 548 8.67 13.83 -7.05
C MET A 548 7.56 14.89 -7.11
N CYS A 549 7.37 15.48 -8.29
CA CYS A 549 6.31 16.47 -8.50
C CYS A 549 4.91 15.85 -8.42
N GLY A 550 3.88 16.62 -8.05
CA GLY A 550 2.48 16.23 -8.20
C GLY A 550 2.07 15.01 -7.36
N VAL A 551 2.73 14.76 -6.22
CA VAL A 551 2.34 13.70 -5.27
C VAL A 551 1.58 14.34 -4.11
N ALA A 552 0.36 13.87 -3.83
CA ALA A 552 -0.42 14.28 -2.66
C ALA A 552 -1.10 13.07 -2.00
N ARG A 553 -1.55 13.29 -0.77
CA ARG A 553 -2.47 12.39 -0.07
C ARG A 553 -3.87 12.52 -0.66
N GLU A 554 -4.54 11.37 -0.75
CA GLU A 554 -5.93 11.33 -1.17
C GLU A 554 -6.84 11.93 -0.10
N GLU A 555 -7.86 12.67 -0.53
CA GLU A 555 -8.86 13.24 0.38
C GLU A 555 -9.69 12.08 0.97
N GLU A 556 -9.81 12.03 2.30
CA GLU A 556 -10.69 11.09 2.99
C GLU A 556 -12.06 11.78 3.19
N GLU A 557 -13.14 11.13 2.77
CA GLU A 557 -14.50 11.65 2.98
C GLU A 557 -14.76 11.98 4.47
N GLY A 558 -15.33 13.16 4.72
CA GLY A 558 -15.72 13.60 6.06
C GLY A 558 -14.58 14.11 6.96
N LYS A 559 -13.32 14.20 6.48
CA LYS A 559 -12.21 14.80 7.25
C LYS A 559 -11.85 16.21 6.77
N LYS A 560 -11.40 17.05 7.71
CA LYS A 560 -10.86 18.39 7.38
C LYS A 560 -9.64 18.23 6.46
N ASN A 561 -9.63 19.02 5.39
CA ASN A 561 -8.59 19.00 4.37
C ASN A 561 -7.24 19.46 4.92
N SER A 562 -6.34 18.51 5.18
CA SER A 562 -4.96 18.79 5.60
C SER A 562 -4.11 19.33 4.43
N ALA A 563 -3.00 20.00 4.74
CA ALA A 563 -2.05 20.45 3.72
C ALA A 563 -1.47 19.28 2.89
N GLU A 564 -1.52 18.05 3.41
CA GLU A 564 -1.04 16.83 2.74
C GLU A 564 -1.82 16.49 1.46
N THR A 565 -3.06 16.96 1.32
CA THR A 565 -3.87 16.74 0.11
C THR A 565 -3.56 17.74 -1.01
N ARG A 566 -2.74 18.75 -0.71
CA ARG A 566 -2.38 19.87 -1.61
C ARG A 566 -0.97 20.44 -1.31
N PRO A 567 0.08 19.60 -1.25
CA PRO A 567 1.37 20.02 -0.73
C PRO A 567 2.10 21.08 -1.57
N TRP A 568 1.65 21.33 -2.81
CA TRP A 568 2.16 22.42 -3.64
C TRP A 568 1.51 23.78 -3.36
N HIS A 569 0.38 23.80 -2.67
CA HIS A 569 -0.39 25.03 -2.49
C HIS A 569 0.32 25.98 -1.52
N VAL A 570 0.44 27.24 -1.92
CA VAL A 570 0.99 28.32 -1.09
C VAL A 570 0.10 29.55 -1.12
N HIS A 571 0.19 30.36 -0.07
CA HIS A 571 -0.37 31.71 -0.05
C HIS A 571 0.71 32.72 -0.38
N VAL A 572 0.41 33.62 -1.31
CA VAL A 572 1.28 34.74 -1.68
C VAL A 572 0.65 36.02 -1.13
N LYS A 573 1.39 36.75 -0.30
CA LYS A 573 0.91 37.97 0.36
C LYS A 573 1.81 39.14 0.00
N TRP A 574 1.18 40.23 -0.43
CA TRP A 574 1.85 41.50 -0.66
C TRP A 574 0.85 42.65 -0.48
N ASP A 575 1.24 43.67 0.29
CA ASP A 575 0.49 44.91 0.49
C ASP A 575 -1.02 44.69 0.79
N GLY A 576 -1.27 43.83 1.80
CA GLY A 576 -2.61 43.43 2.25
C GLY A 576 -3.39 42.49 1.32
N LYS A 577 -2.94 42.32 0.07
CA LYS A 577 -3.52 41.41 -0.90
C LYS A 577 -3.06 39.98 -0.61
N VAL A 578 -4.00 39.05 -0.57
CA VAL A 578 -3.73 37.62 -0.44
C VAL A 578 -4.12 36.94 -1.74
N CYS A 579 -3.16 36.28 -2.35
CA CYS A 579 -3.30 35.41 -3.51
C CYS A 579 -2.90 33.97 -3.15
N GLN A 580 -3.04 33.09 -4.12
CA GLN A 580 -2.51 31.74 -4.08
C GLN A 580 -1.33 31.59 -5.04
N GLY A 581 -0.62 30.48 -4.91
CA GLY A 581 0.40 30.04 -5.85
C GLY A 581 0.64 28.54 -5.75
N SER A 582 1.62 28.07 -6.50
CA SER A 582 2.05 26.68 -6.49
C SER A 582 3.56 26.52 -6.46
N LEU A 583 4.04 25.55 -5.69
CA LEU A 583 5.44 25.14 -5.67
C LEU A 583 5.78 24.38 -6.94
N LEU A 584 6.79 24.84 -7.69
CA LEU A 584 7.35 24.12 -8.83
C LEU A 584 8.65 23.38 -8.45
N SER A 585 9.38 23.91 -7.47
CA SER A 585 10.61 23.35 -6.91
C SER A 585 10.81 23.89 -5.48
N PRO A 586 11.85 23.47 -4.73
CA PRO A 586 12.16 24.05 -3.41
C PRO A 586 12.44 25.56 -3.41
N LEU A 587 12.74 26.16 -4.57
CA LEU A 587 13.09 27.57 -4.71
C LEU A 587 12.10 28.39 -5.52
N TRP A 588 11.17 27.77 -6.25
CA TRP A 588 10.34 28.45 -7.23
C TRP A 588 8.85 28.28 -6.94
N VAL A 589 8.17 29.41 -6.82
CA VAL A 589 6.71 29.53 -6.72
C VAL A 589 6.18 30.16 -8.00
N LEU A 590 5.11 29.58 -8.53
CA LEU A 590 4.35 30.11 -9.65
C LEU A 590 3.06 30.77 -9.15
N THR A 591 2.75 31.97 -9.65
CA THR A 591 1.53 32.71 -9.32
C THR A 591 1.12 33.62 -10.49
N ALA A 592 0.07 34.42 -10.30
CA ALA A 592 -0.39 35.41 -11.27
C ALA A 592 0.41 36.72 -11.13
N ALA A 593 0.63 37.44 -12.23
CA ALA A 593 1.35 38.71 -12.23
C ALA A 593 0.60 39.80 -11.46
N HIS A 594 -0.72 39.85 -11.60
CA HIS A 594 -1.57 40.84 -10.95
C HIS A 594 -1.57 40.71 -9.41
N CYS A 595 -1.03 39.62 -8.86
CA CYS A 595 -0.80 39.45 -7.42
C CYS A 595 0.41 40.25 -6.91
N LEU A 596 1.32 40.66 -7.80
CA LEU A 596 2.55 41.40 -7.50
C LEU A 596 2.55 42.82 -8.09
N THR A 597 1.41 43.25 -8.64
CA THR A 597 1.24 44.58 -9.22
C THR A 597 -0.06 45.24 -8.75
N LYS A 598 -0.05 46.57 -8.62
CA LYS A 598 -1.25 47.40 -8.40
C LYS A 598 -1.34 48.49 -9.47
N PRO A 599 -2.52 48.75 -10.07
CA PRO A 599 -2.68 49.87 -10.99
C PRO A 599 -2.47 51.22 -10.26
N THR A 600 -1.68 52.13 -10.84
CA THR A 600 -1.48 53.50 -10.30
C THR A 600 -2.49 54.48 -10.88
N VAL A 601 -2.74 55.60 -10.19
CA VAL A 601 -3.62 56.67 -10.70
C VAL A 601 -3.06 57.33 -11.97
N SER A 602 -1.73 57.35 -12.15
CA SER A 602 -1.02 58.03 -13.25
C SER A 602 -0.84 57.23 -14.54
N GLY A 603 -1.43 56.04 -14.65
CA GLY A 603 -1.37 55.22 -15.88
C GLY A 603 -0.43 54.01 -15.84
N GLY A 604 0.53 53.93 -14.91
CA GLY A 604 1.45 52.79 -14.75
C GLY A 604 1.00 51.71 -13.75
N ASN A 605 1.89 50.75 -13.44
CA ASN A 605 1.70 49.74 -12.40
C ASN A 605 2.74 49.94 -11.27
N THR A 606 2.29 49.98 -10.02
CA THR A 606 3.18 49.78 -8.87
C THR A 606 3.53 48.32 -8.82
N ILE A 607 4.81 48.01 -8.92
CA ILE A 607 5.35 46.66 -8.83
C ILE A 607 5.85 46.44 -7.39
N ALA A 608 5.62 45.26 -6.82
CA ALA A 608 6.12 44.89 -5.50
C ALA A 608 7.64 45.03 -5.40
N ASP A 609 8.18 45.39 -4.23
CA ASP A 609 9.58 45.09 -3.93
C ASP A 609 9.67 43.60 -3.51
N ALA A 610 10.68 42.87 -4.00
CA ALA A 610 10.83 41.46 -3.70
C ALA A 610 10.87 41.17 -2.19
N LYS A 611 11.43 42.08 -1.39
CA LYS A 611 11.55 41.91 0.07
C LYS A 611 10.21 42.00 0.83
N ASP A 612 9.18 42.56 0.18
CA ASP A 612 7.84 42.77 0.74
C ASP A 612 6.86 41.66 0.36
N VAL A 613 7.32 40.68 -0.44
CA VAL A 613 6.52 39.52 -0.86
C VAL A 613 6.77 38.36 0.10
N GLU A 614 5.72 37.94 0.79
CA GLU A 614 5.71 36.80 1.70
C GLU A 614 5.01 35.59 1.07
N VAL A 615 5.59 34.42 1.24
CA VAL A 615 5.00 33.14 0.83
C VAL A 615 4.78 32.28 2.06
N THR A 616 3.54 31.86 2.30
CA THR A 616 3.20 30.92 3.37
C THR A 616 2.95 29.53 2.80
N THR A 617 3.65 28.53 3.33
CA THR A 617 3.58 27.13 2.88
C THR A 617 2.55 26.30 3.65
N GLY A 618 2.34 25.04 3.24
CA GLY A 618 1.42 24.13 3.92
C GLY A 618 1.77 23.78 5.37
N THR A 619 3.01 24.00 5.81
CA THR A 619 3.45 23.85 7.21
C THR A 619 3.18 25.11 8.05
N ASN A 620 2.60 26.16 7.45
CA ASN A 620 2.50 27.52 7.98
C ASN A 620 3.86 28.22 8.17
N GLU A 621 4.91 27.73 7.52
CA GLU A 621 6.19 28.45 7.43
C GLU A 621 6.02 29.67 6.52
N ILE A 622 6.47 30.84 6.98
CA ILE A 622 6.46 32.09 6.22
C ILE A 622 7.88 32.37 5.73
N LEU A 623 8.03 32.50 4.42
CA LEU A 623 9.29 32.71 3.73
C LEU A 623 9.25 33.96 2.87
N LYS A 624 10.40 34.62 2.73
CA LYS A 624 10.56 35.80 1.90
C LYS A 624 11.03 35.46 0.50
N SER A 625 10.60 36.30 -0.44
CA SER A 625 11.10 36.30 -1.81
C SER A 625 12.48 36.96 -1.88
N ALA A 626 13.42 36.32 -2.58
CA ALA A 626 14.69 36.94 -2.95
C ALA A 626 14.55 37.80 -4.21
N ASN A 627 13.76 37.34 -5.16
CA ASN A 627 13.45 38.06 -6.39
C ASN A 627 12.17 37.47 -7.01
N PHE A 628 11.55 38.20 -7.93
CA PHE A 628 10.49 37.64 -8.76
C PHE A 628 10.61 38.16 -10.20
N THR A 629 9.94 37.47 -11.12
CA THR A 629 9.91 37.82 -12.53
C THR A 629 8.49 37.76 -13.03
N ILE A 630 7.96 38.91 -13.45
CA ILE A 630 6.68 39.04 -14.14
C ILE A 630 6.94 38.87 -15.64
N HIS A 631 5.99 38.28 -16.38
CA HIS A 631 6.10 38.20 -17.83
C HIS A 631 6.21 39.61 -18.46
N PRO A 632 7.19 39.88 -19.35
CA PRO A 632 7.48 41.24 -19.84
C PRO A 632 6.34 41.87 -20.65
N GLN A 633 5.44 41.06 -21.20
CA GLN A 633 4.26 41.53 -21.95
C GLN A 633 3.02 41.73 -21.09
N TYR A 634 3.08 41.44 -19.78
CA TYR A 634 1.96 41.68 -18.88
C TYR A 634 1.70 43.18 -18.75
N ASN A 635 0.50 43.61 -19.13
CA ASN A 635 0.07 44.99 -18.99
C ASN A 635 -1.44 45.08 -18.74
N VAL A 636 -1.82 45.30 -17.48
CA VAL A 636 -3.23 45.43 -17.04
C VAL A 636 -4.00 46.54 -17.76
N ARG A 637 -3.33 47.54 -18.35
CA ARG A 637 -3.96 48.62 -19.12
C ARG A 637 -3.69 48.55 -20.61
N GLY A 638 -3.22 47.41 -21.12
CA GLY A 638 -2.84 47.24 -22.52
C GLY A 638 -3.96 47.53 -23.54
N LEU A 639 -5.22 47.46 -23.11
CA LEU A 639 -6.41 47.75 -23.93
C LEU A 639 -7.20 48.99 -23.48
N GLN A 640 -6.57 49.91 -22.75
CA GLN A 640 -7.23 51.13 -22.28
C GLN A 640 -7.78 51.99 -23.44
N THR A 641 -7.09 52.00 -24.59
CA THR A 641 -7.55 52.69 -25.82
C THR A 641 -8.83 52.10 -26.42
N LYS A 642 -9.16 50.84 -26.10
CA LYS A 642 -10.41 50.19 -26.47
C LYS A 642 -11.48 50.27 -25.36
N ASN A 643 -11.25 51.09 -24.33
CA ASN A 643 -12.11 51.25 -23.16
C ASN A 643 -12.28 49.96 -22.31
N VAL A 644 -11.22 49.14 -22.26
CA VAL A 644 -11.13 47.98 -21.37
C VAL A 644 -10.41 48.39 -20.09
N LYS A 645 -11.06 48.20 -18.94
CA LYS A 645 -10.53 48.63 -17.62
C LYS A 645 -9.29 47.84 -17.20
N GLU A 646 -9.34 46.52 -17.37
CA GLU A 646 -8.30 45.59 -16.94
C GLU A 646 -8.10 44.52 -18.02
N PHE A 647 -6.84 44.28 -18.40
CA PHE A 647 -6.43 43.34 -19.43
C PHE A 647 -5.39 42.36 -18.90
N TYR A 648 -5.78 41.10 -18.74
CA TYR A 648 -5.00 40.09 -18.02
C TYR A 648 -4.15 39.18 -18.91
N ASP A 649 -3.85 39.57 -20.15
CA ASP A 649 -2.97 38.75 -20.99
C ASP A 649 -1.56 38.67 -20.38
N TYR A 650 -0.93 37.50 -20.50
CA TYR A 650 0.34 37.18 -19.85
C TYR A 650 0.36 37.35 -18.31
N ASP A 651 -0.77 37.17 -17.63
CA ASP A 651 -0.89 37.28 -16.17
C ASP A 651 -0.22 36.12 -15.40
N ILE A 652 1.11 36.09 -15.44
CA ILE A 652 1.95 35.05 -14.84
C ILE A 652 3.22 35.66 -14.23
N ALA A 653 3.63 35.14 -13.07
CA ALA A 653 4.87 35.51 -12.40
C ALA A 653 5.54 34.32 -11.72
N LEU A 654 6.87 34.37 -11.66
CA LEU A 654 7.72 33.41 -10.93
C LEU A 654 8.37 34.11 -9.75
N ILE A 655 8.22 33.56 -8.55
CA ILE A 655 8.87 34.04 -7.33
C ILE A 655 10.01 33.08 -6.99
N LYS A 656 11.21 33.63 -6.80
CA LYS A 656 12.39 32.91 -6.32
C LYS A 656 12.55 33.14 -4.82
N MET A 657 12.57 32.06 -4.05
CA MET A 657 12.67 32.10 -2.60
C MET A 657 14.10 32.43 -2.13
N GLU A 658 14.22 33.10 -0.97
CA GLU A 658 15.51 33.38 -0.33
C GLU A 658 16.17 32.12 0.25
N LYS A 659 15.36 31.17 0.72
CA LYS A 659 15.81 29.90 1.29
C LYS A 659 15.04 28.76 0.65
N ASN A 660 15.67 27.58 0.60
CA ASN A 660 15.02 26.36 0.15
C ASN A 660 13.85 26.03 1.07
N ILE A 661 12.69 25.79 0.48
CA ILE A 661 11.53 25.27 1.18
C ILE A 661 11.84 23.83 1.58
N SER A 662 11.82 23.58 2.89
CA SER A 662 12.01 22.23 3.43
C SER A 662 10.85 21.36 3.01
N ALA A 663 11.17 20.33 2.24
CA ALA A 663 10.15 19.52 1.61
C ALA A 663 9.66 18.43 2.61
N SER A 664 8.34 18.24 2.65
CA SER A 664 7.64 17.44 3.67
C SER A 664 6.38 16.81 3.07
N TYR A 665 5.51 16.19 3.88
CA TYR A 665 4.18 15.76 3.38
C TYR A 665 3.26 16.93 3.05
N GLN A 666 3.52 18.10 3.62
CA GLN A 666 2.70 19.31 3.49
C GLN A 666 3.31 20.31 2.49
N THR A 667 4.53 20.06 2.02
CA THR A 667 5.30 20.94 1.12
C THR A 667 6.01 20.12 0.04
N ARG A 668 5.46 20.08 -1.18
CA ARG A 668 5.97 19.34 -2.34
C ARG A 668 5.63 20.05 -3.65
N PRO A 669 6.46 19.95 -4.69
CA PRO A 669 6.16 20.59 -5.96
C PRO A 669 4.99 19.93 -6.70
N ILE A 670 4.25 20.68 -7.52
CA ILE A 670 3.30 20.15 -8.51
C ILE A 670 4.02 19.86 -9.84
N CYS A 671 3.52 18.91 -10.64
CA CYS A 671 4.15 18.65 -11.94
C CYS A 671 3.86 19.77 -12.94
N LEU A 672 4.94 20.31 -13.52
CA LEU A 672 4.90 21.23 -14.65
C LEU A 672 4.96 20.43 -15.97
N PRO A 673 4.02 20.62 -16.92
CA PRO A 673 4.06 19.97 -18.23
C PRO A 673 5.35 20.26 -19.00
N CYS A 674 5.63 19.45 -20.01
CA CYS A 674 6.82 19.59 -20.86
C CYS A 674 8.17 19.51 -20.12
N THR A 675 8.19 18.83 -18.97
CA THR A 675 9.40 18.54 -18.18
C THR A 675 9.66 17.04 -18.08
N VAL A 676 10.91 16.66 -17.86
CA VAL A 676 11.33 15.25 -17.64
C VAL A 676 10.63 14.63 -16.42
N PRO A 677 10.49 15.32 -15.26
CA PRO A 677 9.65 14.83 -14.15
C PRO A 677 8.19 14.55 -14.57
N ALA A 678 7.59 15.41 -15.40
CA ALA A 678 6.24 15.16 -15.90
C ALA A 678 6.15 13.96 -16.84
N SER A 679 7.16 13.72 -17.70
CA SER A 679 7.22 12.52 -18.55
C SER A 679 7.27 11.25 -17.72
N ARG A 680 8.10 11.24 -16.66
CA ARG A 680 8.18 10.12 -15.71
C ARG A 680 6.86 9.91 -14.98
N ALA A 681 6.22 10.97 -14.51
CA ALA A 681 4.90 10.93 -13.87
C ALA A 681 3.79 10.40 -14.82
N LEU A 682 3.89 10.69 -16.12
CA LEU A 682 2.98 10.16 -17.14
C LEU A 682 3.40 8.77 -17.67
N LYS A 683 4.52 8.21 -17.19
CA LYS A 683 5.25 7.05 -17.74
C LYS A 683 5.34 7.06 -19.26
N MET A 684 5.82 8.18 -19.80
CA MET A 684 6.11 8.31 -21.22
C MET A 684 7.62 8.31 -21.42
N VAL A 685 8.09 7.49 -22.34
CA VAL A 685 9.51 7.41 -22.72
C VAL A 685 9.71 8.30 -23.95
N ASN A 686 10.74 9.16 -23.93
CA ASN A 686 11.09 10.07 -25.02
C ASN A 686 9.90 10.91 -25.52
N SER A 687 9.07 11.40 -24.60
CA SER A 687 7.89 12.17 -24.97
C SER A 687 8.20 13.59 -25.43
N THR A 688 7.27 14.18 -26.18
CA THR A 688 7.31 15.59 -26.58
C THR A 688 6.32 16.43 -25.77
N CYS A 689 6.52 17.75 -25.78
CA CYS A 689 5.58 18.69 -25.16
C CYS A 689 4.17 18.60 -25.79
N ALA A 690 4.08 18.39 -27.10
CA ALA A 690 2.81 18.19 -27.80
C ALA A 690 2.08 16.92 -27.36
N GLN A 691 2.83 15.83 -27.14
CA GLN A 691 2.27 14.61 -26.58
C GLN A 691 1.75 14.81 -25.15
N HIS A 692 2.46 15.57 -24.30
CA HIS A 692 1.94 15.91 -22.96
C HIS A 692 0.63 16.69 -23.05
N LYS A 693 0.56 17.68 -23.94
CA LYS A 693 -0.67 18.46 -24.19
C LYS A 693 -1.82 17.54 -24.59
N LYS A 694 -1.59 16.65 -25.56
CA LYS A 694 -2.60 15.68 -26.00
C LYS A 694 -3.02 14.73 -24.87
N THR A 695 -2.09 14.21 -24.07
CA THR A 695 -2.40 13.26 -22.98
C THR A 695 -3.16 13.89 -21.81
N LEU A 696 -2.92 15.17 -21.54
CA LEU A 696 -3.55 15.89 -20.44
C LEU A 696 -4.86 16.59 -20.85
N LEU A 697 -4.98 16.99 -22.11
CA LEU A 697 -6.08 17.82 -22.64
C LEU A 697 -6.62 17.23 -23.96
N ASP A 698 -6.95 15.94 -23.98
CA ASP A 698 -7.51 15.23 -25.15
C ASP A 698 -9.01 15.46 -25.36
N LEU A 699 -9.73 15.85 -24.32
CA LEU A 699 -11.19 15.96 -24.34
C LEU A 699 -11.65 17.40 -24.58
N SER A 700 -12.79 17.56 -25.27
CA SER A 700 -13.47 18.85 -25.44
C SER A 700 -13.94 19.44 -24.10
N GLU A 701 -14.27 18.59 -23.13
CA GLU A 701 -14.46 18.94 -21.72
C GLU A 701 -13.51 18.11 -20.87
N THR A 702 -12.51 18.75 -20.26
CA THR A 702 -11.53 18.06 -19.41
C THR A 702 -11.73 18.42 -17.95
N GLN A 703 -12.06 17.43 -17.10
CA GLN A 703 -12.20 17.65 -15.65
C GLN A 703 -10.89 18.13 -15.02
N ALA A 704 -10.96 19.24 -14.29
CA ALA A 704 -9.86 19.89 -13.60
C ALA A 704 -10.25 20.33 -12.19
N HIS A 705 -9.26 20.78 -11.43
CA HIS A 705 -9.45 21.20 -10.05
C HIS A 705 -8.63 22.45 -9.74
N PHE A 706 -9.09 23.20 -8.75
CA PHE A 706 -8.37 24.30 -8.12
C PHE A 706 -8.63 24.29 -6.60
N MET A 707 -7.97 25.17 -5.84
CA MET A 707 -8.15 25.25 -4.39
C MET A 707 -8.92 26.52 -4.01
N SER A 708 -9.93 26.41 -3.14
CA SER A 708 -10.71 27.56 -2.65
C SER A 708 -11.06 27.48 -1.17
N LYS A 709 -11.23 28.64 -0.53
CA LYS A 709 -11.65 28.78 0.89
C LYS A 709 -13.17 28.86 1.09
N LYS A 710 -13.99 28.63 0.07
CA LYS A 710 -15.46 28.85 0.09
C LYS A 710 -16.26 28.14 1.22
N HIS A 711 -15.75 27.06 1.85
CA HIS A 711 -16.58 26.16 2.68
C HIS A 711 -16.01 25.76 4.07
N ASP A 712 -15.59 26.72 4.90
CA ASP A 712 -14.91 26.47 6.19
C ASP A 712 -13.66 25.58 6.03
N GLY A 713 -12.57 26.23 5.61
CA GLY A 713 -11.31 25.59 5.27
C GLY A 713 -11.09 25.47 3.76
N MET A 714 -9.83 25.23 3.39
CA MET A 714 -9.41 25.11 2.00
C MET A 714 -9.87 23.77 1.40
N LYS A 715 -10.65 23.80 0.32
CA LYS A 715 -11.18 22.63 -0.38
C LYS A 715 -10.76 22.59 -1.83
N ARG A 716 -10.56 21.36 -2.33
CA ARG A 716 -10.35 21.09 -3.75
C ARG A 716 -11.71 21.23 -4.44
N MET A 717 -11.81 22.20 -5.33
CA MET A 717 -13.01 22.52 -6.09
C MET A 717 -12.92 21.86 -7.46
N GLN A 718 -14.03 21.32 -7.97
CA GLN A 718 -14.06 20.65 -9.27
C GLN A 718 -14.61 21.57 -10.36
N THR A 719 -13.97 21.58 -11.52
CA THR A 719 -14.39 22.37 -12.69
C THR A 719 -14.05 21.63 -13.99
N HIS A 720 -14.48 22.12 -15.14
CA HIS A 720 -14.14 21.55 -16.44
C HIS A 720 -13.50 22.60 -17.36
N ILE A 721 -12.39 22.22 -18.01
CA ILE A 721 -11.73 23.02 -19.04
C ILE A 721 -12.46 22.79 -20.36
N GLN A 722 -12.97 23.88 -20.93
CA GLN A 722 -13.74 23.90 -22.16
C GLN A 722 -12.79 24.12 -23.35
N LEU A 723 -12.65 23.09 -24.19
CA LEU A 723 -11.70 23.00 -25.31
C LEU A 723 -12.39 22.57 -26.61
N GLY A 724 -11.69 22.75 -27.73
CA GLY A 724 -12.20 22.38 -29.06
C GLY A 724 -13.14 23.42 -29.67
N ASP A 725 -13.58 23.15 -30.89
CA ASP A 725 -14.22 24.14 -31.76
C ASP A 725 -15.66 24.51 -31.34
N GLU A 726 -16.32 23.65 -30.57
CA GLU A 726 -17.68 23.90 -30.09
C GLU A 726 -17.70 24.51 -28.68
N ARG A 727 -16.99 23.88 -27.74
CA ARG A 727 -17.10 24.21 -26.31
C ARG A 727 -16.34 25.46 -25.91
N ARG A 728 -15.18 25.73 -26.54
CA ARG A 728 -14.43 26.95 -26.25
C ARG A 728 -15.23 28.19 -26.63
N PRO A 729 -15.78 28.34 -27.86
CA PRO A 729 -16.61 29.49 -28.19
C PRO A 729 -17.81 29.67 -27.25
N GLU A 730 -18.52 28.60 -26.90
CA GLU A 730 -19.63 28.65 -25.93
C GLU A 730 -19.19 29.23 -24.57
N CYS A 731 -17.99 28.85 -24.11
CA CYS A 731 -17.41 29.38 -22.88
C CYS A 731 -17.11 30.89 -22.97
N LEU A 732 -16.70 31.36 -24.15
CA LEU A 732 -16.34 32.76 -24.40
C LEU A 732 -17.55 33.68 -24.64
N GLU A 733 -18.67 33.15 -25.13
CA GLU A 733 -19.88 33.94 -25.43
C GLU A 733 -20.38 34.75 -24.21
N VAL A 734 -20.25 34.17 -23.02
CA VAL A 734 -20.61 34.80 -21.74
C VAL A 734 -19.87 36.12 -21.50
N VAL A 735 -18.63 36.25 -22.00
CA VAL A 735 -17.79 37.43 -21.79
C VAL A 735 -18.38 38.67 -22.46
N LYS A 736 -19.15 38.51 -23.55
CA LYS A 736 -19.82 39.63 -24.23
C LYS A 736 -20.70 40.43 -23.27
N GLY A 737 -21.35 39.75 -22.32
CA GLY A 737 -22.19 40.39 -21.31
C GLY A 737 -21.44 41.16 -20.21
N THR A 738 -20.11 41.01 -20.12
CA THR A 738 -19.27 41.67 -19.10
C THR A 738 -18.70 43.01 -19.58
N PHE A 739 -18.81 43.30 -20.87
CA PHE A 739 -18.27 44.50 -21.48
C PHE A 739 -19.08 45.75 -21.13
N SER A 740 -18.36 46.87 -20.95
CA SER A 740 -19.01 48.19 -20.90
C SER A 740 -19.71 48.46 -22.24
N LYS A 741 -20.84 49.15 -22.22
CA LYS A 741 -21.59 49.52 -23.43
C LYS A 741 -20.75 50.32 -24.43
N ASP A 742 -19.74 51.03 -23.94
CA ASP A 742 -18.87 51.90 -24.73
C ASP A 742 -17.51 51.25 -25.08
N THR A 743 -17.39 49.92 -25.00
CA THR A 743 -16.14 49.23 -25.39
C THR A 743 -16.04 49.05 -26.90
N ASN A 744 -14.84 49.24 -27.43
CA ASN A 744 -14.53 48.91 -28.83
C ASN A 744 -13.75 47.58 -28.95
N ALA A 745 -13.59 46.85 -27.84
CA ALA A 745 -12.91 45.55 -27.83
C ALA A 745 -13.86 44.40 -28.20
N SER A 746 -13.35 43.48 -29.00
CA SER A 746 -13.99 42.18 -29.24
C SER A 746 -13.64 41.19 -28.11
N VAL A 747 -14.37 40.07 -28.04
CA VAL A 747 -14.07 39.00 -27.06
C VAL A 747 -12.66 38.45 -27.24
N THR A 748 -12.21 38.29 -28.47
CA THR A 748 -10.88 37.77 -28.81
C THR A 748 -9.75 38.77 -28.52
N ASP A 749 -10.06 40.07 -28.46
CA ASP A 749 -9.10 41.08 -27.98
C ASP A 749 -8.78 40.87 -26.49
N VAL A 750 -9.81 40.59 -25.68
CA VAL A 750 -9.69 40.46 -24.22
C VAL A 750 -9.29 39.05 -23.79
N VAL A 751 -9.90 38.04 -24.41
CA VAL A 751 -9.63 36.62 -24.15
C VAL A 751 -8.83 36.03 -25.29
N THR A 752 -7.52 36.13 -25.12
CA THR A 752 -6.54 35.67 -26.08
C THR A 752 -6.38 34.13 -26.06
N ASP A 753 -5.64 33.57 -27.02
CA ASP A 753 -5.32 32.13 -27.07
C ASP A 753 -4.46 31.64 -25.89
N ARG A 754 -3.98 32.55 -25.04
CA ARG A 754 -3.27 32.22 -23.80
C ARG A 754 -4.24 31.79 -22.71
N PHE A 755 -5.52 32.09 -22.81
CA PHE A 755 -6.50 31.71 -21.78
C PHE A 755 -7.11 30.33 -22.01
N MET A 756 -7.23 29.57 -20.94
CA MET A 756 -8.17 28.47 -20.77
C MET A 756 -9.44 29.01 -20.09
N CYS A 757 -10.59 28.45 -20.45
CA CYS A 757 -11.90 28.83 -19.91
C CYS A 757 -12.51 27.65 -19.16
N THR A 758 -13.01 27.89 -17.95
CA THR A 758 -13.70 26.91 -17.11
C THR A 758 -15.01 27.48 -16.57
N GLY A 759 -15.85 26.64 -15.96
CA GLY A 759 -17.14 27.04 -15.39
C GLY A 759 -18.32 26.25 -15.96
N GLY A 760 -19.46 26.34 -15.29
CA GLY A 760 -20.58 25.41 -15.46
C GLY A 760 -21.17 25.37 -16.87
N SER A 761 -21.53 24.17 -17.32
CA SER A 761 -22.23 23.92 -18.58
C SER A 761 -23.64 23.40 -18.30
N LYS A 762 -24.45 23.17 -19.35
CA LYS A 762 -25.73 22.47 -19.18
C LYS A 762 -25.55 21.05 -18.61
N ALA A 763 -24.40 20.42 -18.85
CA ALA A 763 -24.09 19.06 -18.42
C ALA A 763 -23.52 18.98 -16.99
N HIS A 764 -22.80 20.02 -16.54
CA HIS A 764 -22.07 20.01 -15.27
C HIS A 764 -22.27 21.30 -14.48
N THR A 765 -22.57 21.18 -13.18
CA THR A 765 -22.52 22.31 -12.25
C THR A 765 -21.12 22.39 -11.67
N ASP A 766 -20.30 23.29 -12.21
CA ASP A 766 -18.92 23.47 -11.79
C ASP A 766 -18.80 24.42 -10.59
N ASP A 767 -17.73 24.22 -9.83
CA ASP A 767 -17.26 25.20 -8.87
C ASP A 767 -16.56 26.37 -9.54
N LEU A 768 -16.61 27.52 -8.86
CA LEU A 768 -16.10 28.80 -9.36
C LEU A 768 -15.18 29.43 -8.31
N SER A 769 -14.20 30.18 -8.80
CA SER A 769 -13.19 30.84 -7.98
C SER A 769 -13.74 32.01 -7.17
N CYS A 770 -13.12 32.26 -6.02
CA CYS A 770 -13.36 33.43 -5.19
C CYS A 770 -12.25 34.48 -5.35
N GLN A 771 -12.55 35.72 -4.99
CA GLN A 771 -11.51 36.70 -4.67
C GLN A 771 -10.57 36.15 -3.59
N GLY A 772 -9.28 36.15 -3.89
CA GLY A 772 -8.25 35.52 -3.06
C GLY A 772 -7.80 34.13 -3.53
N ASP A 773 -8.49 33.51 -4.49
CA ASP A 773 -8.03 32.27 -5.14
C ASP A 773 -7.05 32.53 -6.30
N SER A 774 -7.02 33.76 -6.82
CA SER A 774 -6.14 34.25 -7.89
C SER A 774 -4.67 33.84 -7.71
N GLY A 775 -4.03 33.47 -8.82
CA GLY A 775 -2.66 32.92 -8.84
C GLY A 775 -2.57 31.44 -8.50
N GLY A 776 -3.67 30.83 -8.04
CA GLY A 776 -3.74 29.41 -7.73
C GLY A 776 -3.55 28.52 -8.96
N ALA A 777 -3.15 27.27 -8.72
CA ALA A 777 -3.00 26.28 -9.77
C ALA A 777 -4.37 25.78 -10.28
N LEU A 778 -4.55 25.79 -11.60
CA LEU A 778 -5.51 24.93 -12.28
C LEU A 778 -4.81 23.62 -12.64
N PHE A 779 -5.25 22.51 -12.06
CA PHE A 779 -4.55 21.24 -12.16
C PHE A 779 -5.45 20.04 -12.45
N LEU A 780 -4.84 19.04 -13.08
CA LEU A 780 -5.46 17.79 -13.49
C LEU A 780 -4.86 16.64 -12.71
N ARG A 781 -5.64 15.57 -12.52
CA ARG A 781 -5.15 14.32 -11.94
C ARG A 781 -5.05 13.25 -13.01
N LYS A 782 -3.86 12.68 -13.19
CA LYS A 782 -3.62 11.55 -14.10
C LYS A 782 -2.66 10.57 -13.42
N ARG A 783 -2.99 9.27 -13.42
CA ARG A 783 -2.17 8.21 -12.77
C ARG A 783 -1.75 8.54 -11.32
N MET A 784 -2.70 9.01 -10.52
CA MET A 784 -2.47 9.44 -9.12
C MET A 784 -1.43 10.56 -8.96
N ARG A 785 -1.09 11.28 -10.04
CA ARG A 785 -0.19 12.43 -10.05
C ARG A 785 -0.97 13.68 -10.47
N TYR A 786 -0.53 14.83 -9.96
CA TYR A 786 -1.17 16.13 -10.18
C TYR A 786 -0.31 17.01 -11.08
N PHE A 787 -0.92 17.53 -12.14
CA PHE A 787 -0.27 18.34 -13.17
C PHE A 787 -0.93 19.70 -13.26
N GLN A 788 -0.16 20.77 -13.06
CA GLN A 788 -0.67 22.11 -13.26
C GLN A 788 -0.69 22.42 -14.77
N VAL A 789 -1.83 22.86 -15.29
CA VAL A 789 -1.98 23.23 -16.71
C VAL A 789 -2.30 24.71 -16.89
N GLY A 790 -2.74 25.38 -15.82
CA GLY A 790 -2.99 26.82 -15.84
C GLY A 790 -2.73 27.53 -14.51
N VAL A 791 -2.74 28.86 -14.57
CA VAL A 791 -2.73 29.77 -13.42
C VAL A 791 -4.05 30.53 -13.41
N LEU A 792 -4.80 30.43 -12.32
CA LEU A 792 -6.07 31.14 -12.16
C LEU A 792 -5.82 32.65 -12.21
N SER A 793 -6.48 33.34 -13.13
CA SER A 793 -6.26 34.76 -13.40
C SER A 793 -7.47 35.59 -12.94
N TRP A 794 -8.61 35.47 -13.62
CA TRP A 794 -9.81 36.26 -13.34
C TRP A 794 -11.10 35.45 -13.64
N GLY A 795 -12.25 35.93 -13.17
CA GLY A 795 -13.56 35.33 -13.40
C GLY A 795 -14.64 36.37 -13.68
N THR A 796 -15.74 35.95 -14.32
CA THR A 796 -16.82 36.87 -14.75
C THR A 796 -17.76 37.28 -13.62
N ILE A 797 -17.94 36.43 -12.60
CA ILE A 797 -18.86 36.65 -11.49
C ILE A 797 -18.18 36.28 -10.18
N ASP A 798 -18.12 37.22 -9.23
CA ASP A 798 -17.68 36.96 -7.86
C ASP A 798 -18.80 36.30 -7.05
N VAL A 799 -18.86 34.96 -7.09
CA VAL A 799 -19.90 34.18 -6.42
C VAL A 799 -19.76 34.15 -4.89
N CYS A 800 -18.65 34.64 -4.35
CA CYS A 800 -18.31 34.52 -2.94
C CYS A 800 -18.74 35.73 -2.12
N LYS A 801 -19.02 36.88 -2.76
CA LYS A 801 -19.65 38.04 -2.10
C LYS A 801 -21.15 37.90 -1.89
N ASN A 802 -21.84 37.10 -2.70
CA ASN A 802 -23.30 37.11 -2.79
C ASN A 802 -24.00 35.89 -2.13
N ASN A 803 -23.28 35.03 -1.40
CA ASN A 803 -23.83 33.81 -0.78
C ASN A 803 -24.81 33.04 -1.70
N VAL A 804 -24.44 32.91 -2.97
CA VAL A 804 -25.31 32.30 -3.98
C VAL A 804 -25.36 30.79 -3.72
N GLY A 805 -26.52 30.27 -3.33
CA GLY A 805 -26.68 28.85 -2.96
C GLY A 805 -26.35 27.86 -4.09
N LYS A 806 -26.50 28.26 -5.35
CA LYS A 806 -26.11 27.48 -6.54
C LYS A 806 -25.28 28.34 -7.49
N ASN A 807 -24.15 27.82 -7.95
CA ASN A 807 -23.27 28.55 -8.86
C ASN A 807 -24.00 28.91 -10.17
N PRO A 808 -23.91 30.17 -10.66
CA PRO A 808 -24.57 30.57 -11.90
C PRO A 808 -24.01 29.80 -13.11
N LEU A 809 -24.90 29.30 -13.98
CA LEU A 809 -24.51 28.60 -15.20
C LEU A 809 -23.78 29.49 -16.21
N ASN A 810 -23.91 30.82 -16.09
CA ASN A 810 -23.23 31.82 -16.91
C ASN A 810 -21.99 32.41 -16.21
N ALA A 811 -21.49 31.83 -15.13
CA ALA A 811 -20.22 32.25 -14.54
C ALA A 811 -19.07 31.47 -15.17
N ARG A 812 -17.97 32.16 -15.47
CA ARG A 812 -16.77 31.59 -16.10
C ARG A 812 -15.52 32.05 -15.37
N ASP A 813 -14.53 31.18 -15.28
CA ASP A 813 -13.19 31.50 -14.81
C ASP A 813 -12.17 31.33 -15.96
N PHE A 814 -11.18 32.22 -15.98
CA PHE A 814 -10.13 32.29 -16.98
C PHE A 814 -8.77 32.06 -16.36
N HIS A 815 -7.97 31.24 -17.04
CA HIS A 815 -6.68 30.77 -16.54
C HIS A 815 -5.61 30.92 -17.60
N ILE A 816 -4.40 31.36 -17.23
CA ILE A 816 -3.28 31.43 -18.15
C ILE A 816 -2.74 30.02 -18.43
N SER A 817 -2.78 29.62 -19.70
CA SER A 817 -2.28 28.34 -20.21
C SER A 817 -0.76 28.24 -20.07
N LEU A 818 -0.30 27.26 -19.29
CA LEU A 818 1.14 27.01 -19.16
C LEU A 818 1.77 26.48 -20.44
N PHE A 819 1.02 25.74 -21.27
CA PHE A 819 1.50 25.29 -22.58
C PHE A 819 1.82 26.47 -23.50
N SER A 820 1.01 27.52 -23.47
CA SER A 820 1.19 28.71 -24.31
C SER A 820 2.41 29.55 -23.88
N LEU A 821 2.79 29.49 -22.60
CA LEU A 821 3.91 30.26 -22.03
C LEU A 821 5.14 29.40 -21.70
N MET A 822 5.18 28.16 -22.20
CA MET A 822 6.27 27.23 -21.95
C MET A 822 7.66 27.74 -22.37
N PRO A 823 7.83 28.49 -23.48
CA PRO A 823 9.11 29.10 -23.81
C PRO A 823 9.64 30.05 -22.73
N TRP A 824 8.76 30.88 -22.15
CA TRP A 824 9.11 31.81 -21.07
C TRP A 824 9.44 31.07 -19.78
N LEU A 825 8.65 30.05 -19.42
CA LEU A 825 8.90 29.21 -18.25
C LEU A 825 10.26 28.49 -18.36
N ARG A 826 10.55 27.88 -19.51
CA ARG A 826 11.86 27.24 -19.78
C ARG A 826 13.01 28.23 -19.61
N LYS A 827 12.90 29.43 -20.18
CA LYS A 827 13.94 30.46 -20.09
C LYS A 827 14.36 30.72 -18.63
N HIS A 828 13.41 30.79 -17.71
CA HIS A 828 13.68 31.14 -16.30
C HIS A 828 13.95 29.93 -15.41
N LEU A 829 13.42 28.75 -15.75
CA LEU A 829 13.45 27.57 -14.88
C LEU A 829 14.40 26.46 -15.34
N HIS A 830 15.03 26.55 -16.52
CA HIS A 830 15.86 25.47 -17.08
C HIS A 830 17.07 25.05 -16.21
N GLN A 831 17.55 25.94 -15.33
CA GLN A 831 18.64 25.63 -14.42
C GLN A 831 18.20 24.72 -13.26
N ASP A 832 16.94 24.86 -12.81
CA ASP A 832 16.40 24.15 -11.65
C ASP A 832 15.41 23.03 -12.03
N LEU A 833 14.87 23.06 -13.25
CA LEU A 833 13.92 22.07 -13.78
C LEU A 833 14.36 21.57 -15.15
N ALA A 834 14.45 20.25 -15.30
CA ALA A 834 14.77 19.61 -16.57
C ALA A 834 13.56 19.63 -17.52
N PHE A 835 13.59 20.50 -18.53
CA PHE A 835 12.59 20.54 -19.59
C PHE A 835 12.86 19.51 -20.68
N LEU A 836 11.81 19.01 -21.34
CA LEU A 836 11.93 18.20 -22.55
C LEU A 836 12.61 18.98 -23.67
N PRO A 837 13.24 18.36 -24.67
CA PRO A 837 13.75 19.08 -25.84
C PRO A 837 12.64 19.91 -26.50
N PRO A 838 12.93 21.12 -27.02
CA PRO A 838 11.99 21.80 -27.90
C PRO A 838 11.70 20.87 -29.08
N GLY A 839 10.41 20.59 -29.32
CA GLY A 839 10.02 19.83 -30.51
C GLY A 839 10.34 20.67 -31.74
N ASN A 840 10.93 20.04 -32.76
CA ASN A 840 11.07 20.65 -34.09
C ASN A 840 9.71 21.01 -34.68
#